data_AF-A0A3C1G2N1-F1
#
_entry.id   AF-A0A3C1G2N1-F1
#
_cell.length_a   1.000
_cell.length_b   1.000
_cell.length_c   1.000
_cell.angle_alpha   90.00
_cell.angle_beta   90.00
_cell.angle_gamma   90.00
#
_symmetry.space_group_name_H-M   'P 1'
#
loop_
_entity.id
_entity.type
_entity.pdbx_description
1 polymer ?
#
loop_
_entity_poly.entity_id
_entity_poly.type
_entity_poly.pdbx_seq_one_letter_code
_entity_poly.pdbx_strand_id
1 'polypeptide(L)'
;MMPEAGIRERSFIRARDLMFRGARSWRNNAISQTEGFMKRINLMISGILFFALVLLIITVIPSEVGANEAKSGTVAGNTKYVKYYANYDVNANGTHTVTYDIIVEVLTEEGVKSANQATFSYSESLENPTILSAYTLKKDGRRIDVPPSNIQERSAVTGGGPMFSDIKTKVIIFPDLTVGDKASYSYKINQKTALFPGQFSMTETFTQFMAYDDVRISVTVPGNSLSLQCFARGVQGGRVEDKDGRIRWVWTYNNHNIATPEIGSVSEIDYGPLIVVSSFKNYGEVAEAYEERAKPKASVSDKIRRLADELTQGIAGEREQAKILYTWVSQNIHYAGNCIGTGSVVPHDADMVLDNRLGDCKDHTALLQALLAAKGIVSTPVLINSGSSYKLPDVPSVDVLNHVINYIPSLDLYADSTAEYIPFGLLPSRESGKLAVHTANFAGLRQTPPTDYKTNTLHLQMVLHVHEDGSADGETNNDETGFSASAVRALMSYIEPNMEDLVVRSILARSGFTGMGTLIKGHPRDVSEHYTYGIKYHLENVMNVPGPGAISVVDVFSSSLSIRSAVGELNTPKRTLSYPCVGGISTEEYTLELPSTIKIIAMPKDIHLAGSSITYDSTYIRKNNVVTVTRKLEDRTPGNLCTPEDDARFRSIAGSIIKDLKSQIIYQPADGEEK
;
A
#
# COMPACT_ATOMS: atom_id res chain seq x y z
N MET A 1 -29.44 -13.17 -86.55
CA MET A 1 -28.55 -14.32 -86.78
C MET A 1 -27.69 -14.46 -85.54
N MET A 2 -27.93 -15.50 -84.73
CA MET A 2 -27.04 -16.02 -83.67
C MET A 2 -26.64 -15.11 -82.46
N PRO A 3 -26.17 -15.71 -81.34
CA PRO A 3 -26.60 -15.44 -79.96
C PRO A 3 -25.44 -15.00 -79.03
N GLU A 4 -25.72 -14.79 -77.73
CA GLU A 4 -24.90 -15.20 -76.56
C GLU A 4 -25.28 -14.40 -75.30
N ALA A 5 -26.17 -14.95 -74.46
CA ALA A 5 -26.41 -14.44 -73.10
C ALA A 5 -26.87 -15.60 -72.20
N GLY A 6 -25.97 -16.52 -71.87
CA GLY A 6 -26.33 -17.71 -71.08
C GLY A 6 -25.27 -18.26 -70.12
N ILE A 7 -24.07 -17.66 -70.06
CA ILE A 7 -22.94 -18.27 -69.32
C ILE A 7 -22.43 -17.40 -68.15
N ARG A 8 -22.87 -16.15 -68.00
CA ARG A 8 -22.38 -15.26 -66.92
C ARG A 8 -23.15 -15.31 -65.59
N GLU A 9 -24.37 -15.85 -65.53
CA GLU A 9 -25.17 -15.82 -64.29
C GLU A 9 -24.93 -17.02 -63.34
N ARG A 10 -24.58 -18.20 -63.85
CA ARG A 10 -24.35 -19.39 -62.98
C ARG A 10 -23.00 -19.37 -62.26
N SER A 11 -22.04 -18.59 -62.76
CA SER A 11 -20.70 -18.45 -62.16
C SER A 11 -20.70 -17.50 -60.95
N PHE A 12 -21.58 -16.50 -60.94
CA PHE A 12 -21.67 -15.50 -59.86
C PHE A 12 -22.38 -16.04 -58.61
N ILE A 13 -23.37 -16.91 -58.76
CA ILE A 13 -24.11 -17.48 -57.62
C ILE A 13 -23.26 -18.53 -56.88
N ARG A 14 -22.47 -19.34 -57.61
CA ARG A 14 -21.57 -20.34 -57.01
C ARG A 14 -20.36 -19.73 -56.29
N ALA A 15 -19.84 -18.61 -56.78
CA ALA A 15 -18.75 -17.88 -56.13
C ALA A 15 -19.20 -17.18 -54.82
N ARG A 16 -20.44 -16.68 -54.78
CA ARG A 16 -21.01 -16.07 -53.57
C ARG A 16 -21.22 -17.07 -52.44
N ASP A 17 -21.76 -18.25 -52.74
CA ASP A 17 -21.99 -19.29 -51.72
C ASP A 17 -20.69 -19.90 -51.17
N LEU A 18 -19.63 -20.01 -51.98
CA LEU A 18 -18.30 -20.44 -51.52
C LEU A 18 -17.62 -19.39 -50.63
N MET A 19 -17.77 -18.10 -50.94
CA MET A 19 -17.27 -17.01 -50.07
C MET A 19 -18.03 -16.93 -48.74
N PHE A 20 -19.36 -17.11 -48.73
CA PHE A 20 -20.15 -17.06 -47.48
C PHE A 20 -19.91 -18.29 -46.59
N ARG A 21 -19.67 -19.47 -47.16
CA ARG A 21 -19.28 -20.67 -46.38
C ARG A 21 -17.84 -20.57 -45.85
N GLY A 22 -16.91 -20.03 -46.65
CA GLY A 22 -15.54 -19.74 -46.21
C GLY A 22 -15.49 -18.71 -45.07
N ALA A 23 -16.28 -17.63 -45.16
CA ALA A 23 -16.35 -16.59 -44.13
C ALA A 23 -16.99 -17.08 -42.81
N ARG A 24 -18.01 -17.96 -42.87
CA ARG A 24 -18.56 -18.59 -41.64
C ARG A 24 -17.59 -19.58 -41.01
N SER A 25 -16.88 -20.37 -41.81
CA SER A 25 -15.85 -21.30 -41.32
C SER A 25 -14.67 -20.56 -40.68
N TRP A 26 -14.23 -19.44 -41.26
CA TRP A 26 -13.17 -18.60 -40.70
C TRP A 26 -13.63 -17.90 -39.42
N ARG A 27 -14.85 -17.35 -39.39
CA ARG A 27 -15.40 -16.69 -38.20
C ARG A 27 -15.60 -17.67 -37.03
N ASN A 28 -16.06 -18.89 -37.29
CA ASN A 28 -16.21 -19.91 -36.24
C ASN A 28 -14.87 -20.47 -35.74
N ASN A 29 -13.87 -20.64 -36.62
CA ASN A 29 -12.51 -21.00 -36.20
C ASN A 29 -11.81 -19.87 -35.45
N ALA A 30 -12.01 -18.61 -35.85
CA ALA A 30 -11.47 -17.45 -35.14
C ALA A 30 -12.09 -17.32 -33.74
N ILE A 31 -13.41 -17.50 -33.60
CA ILE A 31 -14.12 -17.50 -32.30
C ILE A 31 -13.67 -18.67 -31.41
N SER A 32 -13.50 -19.87 -31.98
CA SER A 32 -13.01 -21.04 -31.23
C SER A 32 -11.55 -20.88 -30.78
N GLN A 33 -10.69 -20.27 -31.61
CA GLN A 33 -9.30 -20.00 -31.23
C GLN A 33 -9.20 -18.85 -30.22
N THR A 34 -10.04 -17.81 -30.31
CA THR A 34 -10.09 -16.74 -29.29
C THR A 34 -10.66 -17.23 -27.97
N GLU A 35 -11.68 -18.10 -27.97
CA GLU A 35 -12.19 -18.74 -26.74
C GLU A 35 -11.16 -19.68 -26.10
N GLY A 36 -10.43 -20.46 -26.91
CA GLY A 36 -9.35 -21.32 -26.43
C GLY A 36 -8.14 -20.53 -25.88
N PHE A 37 -7.82 -19.40 -26.50
CA PHE A 37 -6.77 -18.47 -26.05
C PHE A 37 -7.20 -17.72 -24.78
N MET A 38 -8.44 -17.25 -24.70
CA MET A 38 -9.01 -16.61 -23.50
C MET A 38 -9.16 -17.60 -22.34
N LYS A 39 -9.51 -18.87 -22.58
CA LYS A 39 -9.48 -19.91 -21.53
C LYS A 39 -8.08 -20.19 -21.02
N ARG A 40 -7.06 -20.23 -21.90
CA ARG A 40 -5.67 -20.42 -21.49
C ARG A 40 -5.11 -19.21 -20.74
N ILE A 41 -5.49 -18.00 -21.13
CA ILE A 41 -5.16 -16.77 -20.41
C ILE A 41 -5.85 -16.75 -19.05
N ASN A 42 -7.14 -17.09 -18.95
CA ASN A 42 -7.85 -17.15 -17.67
C ASN A 42 -7.30 -18.25 -16.73
N LEU A 43 -6.89 -19.41 -17.25
CA LEU A 43 -6.22 -20.45 -16.45
C LEU A 43 -4.81 -20.01 -16.00
N MET A 44 -4.09 -19.25 -16.83
CA MET A 44 -2.73 -18.78 -16.52
C MET A 44 -2.76 -17.57 -15.56
N ILE A 45 -3.74 -16.67 -15.69
CA ILE A 45 -4.01 -15.57 -14.76
C ILE A 45 -4.55 -16.12 -13.42
N SER A 46 -5.46 -17.10 -13.45
CA SER A 46 -5.91 -17.80 -12.22
C SER A 46 -4.75 -18.53 -11.53
N GLY A 47 -3.82 -19.12 -12.29
CA GLY A 47 -2.64 -19.77 -11.74
C GLY A 47 -1.62 -18.81 -11.12
N ILE A 48 -1.43 -17.63 -11.71
CA ILE A 48 -0.50 -16.59 -11.20
C ILE A 48 -1.09 -15.87 -9.97
N LEU A 49 -2.40 -15.60 -9.97
CA LEU A 49 -3.13 -15.07 -8.80
C LEU A 49 -3.24 -16.10 -7.67
N PHE A 50 -3.43 -17.38 -8.00
CA PHE A 50 -3.37 -18.48 -7.02
C PHE A 50 -1.97 -18.58 -6.40
N PHE A 51 -0.89 -18.42 -7.17
CA PHE A 51 0.48 -18.41 -6.61
C PHE A 51 0.79 -17.16 -5.76
N ALA A 52 0.26 -15.98 -6.11
CA ALA A 52 0.42 -14.78 -5.30
C ALA A 52 -0.39 -14.84 -3.99
N LEU A 53 -1.58 -15.45 -4.02
CA LEU A 53 -2.38 -15.73 -2.83
C LEU A 53 -1.75 -16.84 -1.98
N VAL A 54 -1.19 -17.88 -2.60
CA VAL A 54 -0.45 -18.95 -1.93
C VAL A 54 0.87 -18.45 -1.33
N LEU A 55 1.54 -17.45 -1.92
CA LEU A 55 2.69 -16.77 -1.29
C LEU A 55 2.29 -15.84 -0.12
N LEU A 56 1.05 -15.37 -0.09
CA LEU A 56 0.45 -14.73 1.10
C LEU A 56 -0.05 -15.76 2.14
N ILE A 57 -0.16 -17.04 1.76
CA ILE A 57 -0.71 -18.14 2.57
C ILE A 57 0.38 -19.14 3.04
N ILE A 58 1.57 -19.22 2.43
CA ILE A 58 2.71 -20.08 2.83
C ILE A 58 3.87 -19.26 3.45
N THR A 59 3.58 -18.45 4.45
CA THR A 59 4.64 -17.94 5.34
C THR A 59 4.35 -18.15 6.81
N VAL A 60 3.85 -19.33 7.21
CA VAL A 60 4.18 -19.90 8.52
C VAL A 60 4.12 -21.43 8.45
N ILE A 61 5.19 -22.07 7.97
CA ILE A 61 5.55 -23.38 8.53
C ILE A 61 6.45 -23.02 9.72
N PRO A 62 6.09 -23.37 10.97
CA PRO A 62 7.04 -23.28 12.06
C PRO A 62 8.11 -24.33 11.77
N SER A 63 9.24 -23.93 11.19
CA SER A 63 10.45 -24.71 11.35
C SER A 63 10.79 -24.61 12.83
N GLU A 64 10.70 -25.73 13.56
CA GLU A 64 11.40 -25.92 14.82
C GLU A 64 12.91 -25.81 14.54
N VAL A 65 13.39 -24.58 14.45
CA VAL A 65 14.81 -24.28 14.57
C VAL A 65 15.04 -24.19 16.06
N GLY A 66 15.62 -25.25 16.62
CA GLY A 66 16.11 -25.24 17.99
C GLY A 66 16.88 -23.94 18.24
N ALA A 67 16.54 -23.26 19.33
CA ALA A 67 17.18 -22.04 19.78
C ALA A 67 18.67 -22.32 20.03
N ASN A 68 19.49 -22.17 18.99
CA ASN A 68 20.89 -21.85 19.15
C ASN A 68 20.95 -20.34 19.29
N GLU A 69 21.25 -19.87 20.50
CA GLU A 69 21.79 -18.53 20.71
C GLU A 69 23.03 -18.39 19.83
N ALA A 70 22.84 -17.82 18.64
CA ALA A 70 23.93 -17.41 17.79
C ALA A 70 24.67 -16.31 18.56
N LYS A 71 25.88 -16.64 19.01
CA LYS A 71 26.83 -15.68 19.57
C LYS A 71 26.87 -14.45 18.65
N SER A 72 26.57 -13.29 19.23
CA SER A 72 26.68 -11.96 18.64
C SER A 72 28.06 -11.75 18.00
N GLY A 73 28.17 -12.12 16.73
CA GLY A 73 29.15 -11.58 15.78
C GLY A 73 28.39 -10.64 14.87
N THR A 74 28.85 -9.39 14.77
CA THR A 74 28.34 -8.37 13.85
C THR A 74 28.24 -8.94 12.43
N VAL A 75 27.03 -9.25 11.97
CA VAL A 75 26.83 -9.67 10.58
C VAL A 75 26.94 -8.42 9.71
N ALA A 76 28.01 -8.33 8.93
CA ALA A 76 28.37 -7.18 8.09
C ALA A 76 27.44 -6.95 6.86
N GLY A 77 26.19 -7.42 6.90
CA GLY A 77 25.30 -7.49 5.75
C GLY A 77 25.73 -8.55 4.72
N ASN A 78 24.89 -8.80 3.71
CA ASN A 78 25.20 -9.73 2.62
C ASN A 78 26.11 -9.09 1.55
N THR A 79 26.05 -7.77 1.44
CA THR A 79 26.81 -6.94 0.50
C THR A 79 27.22 -5.65 1.17
N LYS A 80 28.21 -4.97 0.61
CA LYS A 80 28.67 -3.66 1.08
C LYS A 80 28.94 -2.72 -0.08
N TYR A 81 28.50 -1.47 0.02
CA TYR A 81 28.89 -0.42 -0.91
C TYR A 81 30.30 0.05 -0.57
N VAL A 82 31.29 -0.42 -1.33
CA VAL A 82 32.68 0.07 -1.22
C VAL A 82 32.77 1.51 -1.74
N LYS A 83 31.96 1.83 -2.75
CA LYS A 83 31.89 3.15 -3.35
C LYS A 83 30.46 3.42 -3.80
N TYR A 84 29.92 4.58 -3.46
CA TYR A 84 28.67 5.11 -4.00
C TYR A 84 28.85 6.60 -4.29
N TYR A 85 29.20 6.94 -5.53
CA TYR A 85 29.37 8.32 -5.94
C TYR A 85 28.22 8.75 -6.87
N ALA A 86 27.61 9.90 -6.58
CA ALA A 86 26.65 10.55 -7.47
C ALA A 86 27.06 12.01 -7.71
N ASN A 87 27.19 12.41 -8.97
CA ASN A 87 27.59 13.76 -9.37
C ASN A 87 26.53 14.37 -10.27
N TYR A 88 25.88 15.43 -9.78
CA TYR A 88 24.86 16.21 -10.45
C TYR A 88 25.50 17.47 -11.06
N ASP A 89 25.42 17.60 -12.39
CA ASP A 89 25.73 18.82 -13.13
C ASP A 89 24.42 19.45 -13.59
N VAL A 90 24.03 20.56 -12.95
CA VAL A 90 22.71 21.17 -13.09
C VAL A 90 22.80 22.46 -13.88
N ASN A 91 22.00 22.58 -14.94
CA ASN A 91 21.90 23.76 -15.77
C ASN A 91 20.90 24.78 -15.20
N ALA A 92 21.00 26.03 -15.64
CA ALA A 92 20.13 27.12 -15.21
C ALA A 92 18.63 26.86 -15.42
N ASN A 93 18.26 26.03 -16.39
CA ASN A 93 16.87 25.70 -16.71
C ASN A 93 16.34 24.45 -15.98
N GLY A 94 17.08 23.91 -15.02
CA GLY A 94 16.71 22.72 -14.24
C GLY A 94 17.01 21.38 -14.91
N THR A 95 17.39 21.39 -16.21
CA THR A 95 17.95 20.18 -16.84
C THR A 95 19.29 19.85 -16.20
N HIS A 96 19.63 18.57 -16.13
CA HIS A 96 20.85 18.15 -15.45
C HIS A 96 21.34 16.80 -15.97
N THR A 97 22.61 16.52 -15.74
CA THR A 97 23.17 15.19 -15.87
C THR A 97 23.58 14.70 -14.49
N VAL A 98 23.11 13.51 -14.10
CA VAL A 98 23.64 12.80 -12.94
C VAL A 98 24.53 11.66 -13.41
N THR A 99 25.72 11.52 -12.82
CA THR A 99 26.62 10.39 -13.06
C THR A 99 26.82 9.61 -11.78
N TYR A 100 26.53 8.31 -11.84
CA TYR A 100 26.72 7.35 -10.76
C TYR A 100 27.97 6.51 -11.02
N ASP A 101 28.72 6.21 -9.96
CA ASP A 101 29.88 5.33 -9.97
C ASP A 101 29.87 4.51 -8.68
N ILE A 102 29.53 3.23 -8.82
CA ILE A 102 29.13 2.35 -7.73
C ILE A 102 29.96 1.07 -7.76
N ILE A 103 30.45 0.67 -6.58
CA ILE A 103 31.14 -0.61 -6.37
C ILE A 103 30.49 -1.30 -5.18
N VAL A 104 29.92 -2.48 -5.44
CA VAL A 104 29.32 -3.34 -4.42
C VAL A 104 30.18 -4.58 -4.23
N GLU A 105 30.67 -4.81 -3.02
CA GLU A 105 31.39 -6.02 -2.62
C GLU A 105 30.41 -7.07 -2.10
N VAL A 106 30.58 -8.31 -2.54
CA VAL A 106 29.77 -9.45 -2.10
C VAL A 106 30.40 -10.08 -0.87
N LEU A 107 29.65 -10.23 0.22
CA LEU A 107 30.19 -10.78 1.47
C LEU A 107 29.75 -12.21 1.75
N THR A 108 28.61 -12.63 1.19
CA THR A 108 28.00 -13.95 1.41
C THR A 108 27.44 -14.52 0.11
N GLU A 109 27.11 -15.81 0.09
CA GLU A 109 26.43 -16.46 -1.04
C GLU A 109 25.05 -15.83 -1.32
N GLU A 110 24.33 -15.39 -0.29
CA GLU A 110 23.09 -14.65 -0.46
C GLU A 110 23.34 -13.28 -1.10
N GLY A 111 24.46 -12.64 -0.76
CA GLY A 111 24.92 -11.42 -1.40
C GLY A 111 25.21 -11.57 -2.89
N VAL A 112 25.64 -12.75 -3.35
CA VAL A 112 25.79 -13.04 -4.77
C VAL A 112 24.44 -12.88 -5.47
N LYS A 113 23.36 -13.41 -4.90
CA LYS A 113 22.02 -13.33 -5.51
C LYS A 113 21.49 -11.91 -5.60
N SER A 114 21.79 -11.05 -4.62
CA SER A 114 21.34 -9.65 -4.64
C SER A 114 22.23 -8.76 -5.51
N ALA A 115 23.54 -9.02 -5.57
CA ALA A 115 24.50 -8.20 -6.33
C ALA A 115 24.78 -8.69 -7.75
N ASN A 116 24.32 -9.90 -8.14
CA ASN A 116 24.50 -10.43 -9.49
C ASN A 116 23.80 -9.57 -10.57
N GLN A 117 22.87 -8.71 -10.15
CA GLN A 117 22.24 -7.74 -11.02
C GLN A 117 22.23 -6.36 -10.37
N ALA A 118 22.52 -5.33 -11.16
CA ALA A 118 22.25 -3.94 -10.80
C ALA A 118 21.13 -3.41 -11.69
N THR A 119 20.27 -2.57 -11.13
CA THR A 119 19.17 -1.95 -11.86
C THR A 119 19.11 -0.45 -11.65
N PHE A 120 18.75 0.28 -12.69
CA PHE A 120 18.36 1.68 -12.58
C PHE A 120 17.21 1.99 -13.54
N SER A 121 16.33 2.89 -13.15
CA SER A 121 15.15 3.28 -13.92
C SER A 121 15.26 4.71 -14.42
N TYR A 122 14.60 5.00 -15.54
CA TYR A 122 14.56 6.32 -16.17
C TYR A 122 13.29 6.48 -17.01
N SER A 123 12.81 7.70 -17.21
CA SER A 123 11.74 8.06 -18.14
C SER A 123 12.29 8.19 -19.56
N GLU A 124 11.79 7.36 -20.48
CA GLU A 124 12.20 7.40 -21.88
C GLU A 124 11.90 8.77 -22.54
N SER A 125 10.84 9.47 -22.12
CA SER A 125 10.48 10.78 -22.68
C SER A 125 11.22 11.94 -22.02
N LEU A 126 11.66 11.84 -20.76
CA LEU A 126 12.31 12.95 -20.05
C LEU A 126 13.83 12.82 -19.92
N GLU A 127 14.37 11.61 -20.08
CA GLU A 127 15.75 11.29 -19.77
C GLU A 127 16.42 10.50 -20.90
N ASN A 128 17.75 10.48 -20.88
CA ASN A 128 18.57 9.63 -21.74
C ASN A 128 19.67 8.97 -20.87
N PRO A 129 19.60 7.66 -20.60
CA PRO A 129 20.63 6.98 -19.82
C PRO A 129 21.80 6.55 -20.71
N THR A 130 22.98 6.37 -20.10
CA THR A 130 24.14 5.77 -20.74
C THR A 130 24.94 4.99 -19.72
N ILE A 131 25.18 3.70 -19.95
CA ILE A 131 26.12 2.91 -19.15
C ILE A 131 27.53 3.27 -19.60
N LEU A 132 28.37 3.71 -18.66
CA LEU A 132 29.75 4.15 -18.90
C LEU A 132 30.74 2.99 -18.71
N SER A 133 30.52 2.16 -17.68
CA SER A 133 31.28 0.92 -17.47
C SER A 133 30.47 -0.05 -16.61
N ALA A 134 30.68 -1.36 -16.79
CA ALA A 134 30.13 -2.39 -15.94
C ALA A 134 31.02 -3.65 -16.02
N TYR A 135 31.48 -4.16 -14.87
CA TYR A 135 32.36 -5.33 -14.79
C TYR A 135 32.30 -6.00 -13.42
N THR A 136 32.61 -7.30 -13.40
CA THR A 136 32.97 -8.02 -12.17
C THR A 136 34.46 -7.86 -11.93
N LEU A 137 34.84 -7.39 -10.74
CA LEU A 137 36.22 -7.35 -10.28
C LEU A 137 36.44 -8.52 -9.32
N LYS A 138 37.24 -9.49 -9.74
CA LYS A 138 37.56 -10.68 -8.94
C LYS A 138 38.48 -10.34 -7.77
N LYS A 139 38.45 -11.15 -6.71
CA LYS A 139 39.36 -11.05 -5.56
C LYS A 139 40.85 -10.96 -5.93
N ASP A 140 41.26 -11.69 -6.97
CA ASP A 140 42.63 -11.73 -7.47
C ASP A 140 43.01 -10.53 -8.35
N GLY A 141 42.10 -9.57 -8.54
CA GLY A 141 42.27 -8.37 -9.35
C GLY A 141 41.89 -8.56 -10.83
N ARG A 142 41.51 -9.76 -11.28
CA ARG A 142 41.02 -9.95 -12.65
C ARG A 142 39.72 -9.17 -12.86
N ARG A 143 39.62 -8.51 -14.01
CA ARG A 143 38.40 -7.81 -14.47
C ARG A 143 37.70 -8.64 -15.52
N ILE A 144 36.38 -8.82 -15.36
CA ILE A 144 35.51 -9.49 -16.33
C ILE A 144 34.43 -8.48 -16.73
N ASP A 145 34.56 -7.93 -17.93
CA ASP A 145 33.59 -6.95 -18.45
C ASP A 145 32.21 -7.58 -18.66
N VAL A 146 31.16 -6.83 -18.31
CA VAL A 146 29.78 -7.24 -18.60
C VAL A 146 29.56 -7.15 -20.12
N PRO A 147 29.25 -8.26 -20.81
CA PRO A 147 28.99 -8.21 -22.24
C PRO A 147 27.66 -7.49 -22.51
N PRO A 148 27.49 -6.83 -23.68
CA PRO A 148 26.24 -6.15 -24.01
C PRO A 148 24.99 -7.03 -23.92
N SER A 149 25.11 -8.34 -24.19
CA SER A 149 24.01 -9.31 -24.06
C SER A 149 23.49 -9.49 -22.62
N ASN A 150 24.28 -9.09 -21.62
CA ASN A 150 23.92 -9.13 -20.21
C ASN A 150 23.27 -7.84 -19.73
N ILE A 151 23.13 -6.84 -20.61
CA ILE A 151 22.42 -5.60 -20.32
C ILE A 151 21.05 -5.71 -20.97
N GLN A 152 20.03 -5.83 -20.14
CA GLN A 152 18.64 -5.92 -20.58
C GLN A 152 17.91 -4.63 -20.28
N GLU A 153 16.92 -4.32 -21.09
CA GLU A 153 15.97 -3.25 -20.83
C GLU A 153 14.58 -3.84 -20.76
N ARG A 154 13.81 -3.42 -19.77
CA ARG A 154 12.44 -3.85 -19.56
C ARG A 154 11.60 -2.64 -19.21
N SER A 155 10.32 -2.64 -19.57
CA SER A 155 9.40 -1.67 -18.97
C SER A 155 9.34 -1.92 -17.46
N ALA A 156 9.33 -0.85 -16.67
CA ALA A 156 9.19 -1.00 -15.22
C ALA A 156 7.84 -1.67 -14.93
N VAL A 157 7.87 -2.78 -14.19
CA VAL A 157 6.66 -3.44 -13.70
C VAL A 157 6.28 -2.76 -12.40
N THR A 158 5.31 -1.85 -12.45
CA THR A 158 4.67 -1.26 -11.28
C THR A 158 3.34 -1.98 -11.07
N GLY A 159 3.06 -2.41 -9.83
CA GLY A 159 2.12 -3.50 -9.55
C GLY A 159 0.65 -3.29 -9.96
N GLY A 160 -0.04 -4.43 -10.11
CA GLY A 160 -1.50 -4.61 -9.91
C GLY A 160 -2.48 -4.17 -11.00
N GLY A 161 -2.22 -3.07 -11.71
CA GLY A 161 -3.14 -2.50 -12.72
C GLY A 161 -2.45 -2.17 -14.05
N PRO A 162 -3.22 -1.80 -15.10
CA PRO A 162 -2.64 -1.29 -16.33
C PRO A 162 -1.98 0.08 -16.07
N MET A 163 -0.67 0.08 -15.81
CA MET A 163 0.12 1.31 -15.77
C MET A 163 0.74 1.57 -17.14
N PHE A 164 0.43 2.73 -17.72
CA PHE A 164 1.08 3.26 -18.90
C PHE A 164 2.27 4.10 -18.44
N SER A 165 3.45 3.50 -18.47
CA SER A 165 4.65 4.16 -18.00
C SER A 165 5.71 4.11 -19.09
N ASP A 166 6.34 5.24 -19.35
CA ASP A 166 7.56 5.29 -20.15
C ASP A 166 8.81 5.07 -19.29
N ILE A 167 8.62 4.74 -18.01
CA ILE A 167 9.72 4.34 -17.14
C ILE A 167 10.24 2.98 -17.63
N LYS A 168 11.50 2.98 -18.06
CA LYS A 168 12.27 1.79 -18.41
C LYS A 168 13.25 1.49 -17.30
N THR A 169 13.53 0.21 -17.10
CA THR A 169 14.55 -0.27 -16.17
C THR A 169 15.65 -0.95 -16.97
N LYS A 170 16.89 -0.47 -16.82
CA LYS A 170 18.09 -1.18 -17.26
C LYS A 170 18.48 -2.20 -16.19
N VAL A 171 18.75 -3.43 -16.61
CA VAL A 171 19.24 -4.53 -15.76
C VAL A 171 20.62 -4.94 -16.26
N ILE A 172 21.64 -4.79 -15.43
CA ILE A 172 23.02 -5.17 -15.70
C ILE A 172 23.30 -6.48 -14.97
N ILE A 173 23.59 -7.56 -15.70
CA ILE A 173 23.86 -8.88 -15.12
C ILE A 173 25.38 -9.14 -15.08
N PHE A 174 25.93 -9.27 -13.88
CA PHE A 174 27.37 -9.44 -13.66
C PHE A 174 27.80 -10.91 -13.88
N PRO A 175 28.72 -11.18 -14.82
CA PRO A 175 29.19 -12.53 -15.07
C PRO A 175 30.14 -13.01 -13.96
N ASP A 176 30.07 -14.30 -13.63
CA ASP A 176 30.99 -14.98 -12.71
C ASP A 176 31.19 -14.24 -11.36
N LEU A 177 30.12 -13.65 -10.83
CA LEU A 177 30.15 -12.98 -9.53
C LEU A 177 30.12 -14.03 -8.41
N THR A 178 31.15 -14.03 -7.55
CA THR A 178 31.26 -14.96 -6.41
C THR A 178 31.58 -14.19 -5.12
N VAL A 179 31.51 -14.87 -3.98
CA VAL A 179 31.77 -14.25 -2.67
C VAL A 179 33.13 -13.55 -2.64
N GLY A 180 33.12 -12.28 -2.22
CA GLY A 180 34.20 -11.29 -2.10
C GLY A 180 34.74 -10.73 -3.42
N ASP A 181 34.09 -11.02 -4.55
CA ASP A 181 34.23 -10.22 -5.75
C ASP A 181 33.45 -8.90 -5.60
N LYS A 182 33.67 -7.96 -6.53
CA LYS A 182 32.97 -6.68 -6.57
C LYS A 182 32.22 -6.49 -7.89
N ALA A 183 30.95 -6.15 -7.81
CA ALA A 183 30.17 -5.64 -8.93
C ALA A 183 30.43 -4.13 -9.08
N SER A 184 31.08 -3.73 -10.17
CA SER A 184 31.47 -2.34 -10.43
C SER A 184 30.72 -1.82 -11.64
N TYR A 185 30.01 -0.70 -11.50
CA TYR A 185 29.26 -0.11 -12.59
C TYR A 185 29.16 1.41 -12.45
N SER A 186 29.17 2.07 -13.59
CA SER A 186 28.97 3.51 -13.70
C SER A 186 28.03 3.80 -14.86
N TYR A 187 27.11 4.73 -14.65
CA TYR A 187 26.16 5.18 -15.65
C TYR A 187 25.86 6.65 -15.44
N LYS A 188 25.37 7.31 -16.49
CA LYS A 188 24.85 8.66 -16.42
C LYS A 188 23.40 8.70 -16.88
N ILE A 189 22.60 9.58 -16.29
CA ILE A 189 21.25 9.91 -16.71
C ILE A 189 21.24 11.39 -17.06
N ASN A 190 20.92 11.70 -18.31
CA ASN A 190 20.75 13.08 -18.77
C ASN A 190 19.26 13.45 -18.81
N GLN A 191 18.83 14.26 -17.86
CA GLN A 191 17.49 14.86 -17.82
C GLN A 191 17.38 15.91 -18.93
N LYS A 192 16.84 15.53 -20.08
CA LYS A 192 16.69 16.42 -21.25
C LYS A 192 15.58 17.46 -21.07
N THR A 193 14.59 17.17 -20.23
CA THR A 193 13.47 18.07 -19.91
C THR A 193 13.27 18.12 -18.41
N ALA A 194 13.34 19.30 -17.78
CA ALA A 194 13.06 19.43 -16.35
C ALA A 194 11.61 19.06 -16.03
N LEU A 195 11.39 18.39 -14.89
CA LEU A 195 10.05 17.98 -14.46
C LEU A 195 9.14 19.20 -14.26
N PHE A 196 9.69 20.24 -13.62
CA PHE A 196 9.13 21.58 -13.53
C PHE A 196 10.07 22.54 -14.27
N PRO A 197 9.60 23.29 -15.29
CA PRO A 197 10.46 24.17 -16.08
C PRO A 197 11.23 25.17 -15.20
N GLY A 198 12.55 25.26 -15.39
CA GLY A 198 13.41 26.18 -14.64
C GLY A 198 13.73 25.75 -13.21
N GLN A 199 13.28 24.57 -12.78
CA GLN A 199 13.43 24.09 -11.40
C GLN A 199 14.20 22.77 -11.35
N PHE A 200 14.98 22.59 -10.29
CA PHE A 200 15.71 21.38 -9.94
C PHE A 200 15.37 20.99 -8.50
N SER A 201 15.18 19.69 -8.28
CA SER A 201 15.02 19.10 -6.95
C SER A 201 15.65 17.72 -6.97
N MET A 202 16.31 17.35 -5.88
CA MET A 202 16.77 15.99 -5.64
C MET A 202 16.68 15.65 -4.16
N THR A 203 16.49 14.36 -3.89
CA THR A 203 16.47 13.77 -2.56
C THR A 203 17.30 12.50 -2.56
N GLU A 204 18.33 12.44 -1.73
CA GLU A 204 19.21 11.28 -1.56
C GLU A 204 19.09 10.76 -0.13
N THR A 205 18.89 9.45 0.02
CA THR A 205 18.83 8.76 1.31
C THR A 205 19.76 7.57 1.32
N PHE A 206 20.41 7.32 2.46
CA PHE A 206 21.29 6.16 2.63
C PHE A 206 20.74 5.28 3.74
N THR A 207 20.40 4.04 3.41
CA THR A 207 19.79 3.15 4.39
C THR A 207 20.77 2.80 5.50
N GLN A 208 20.35 2.89 6.75
CA GLN A 208 21.20 2.51 7.89
C GLN A 208 21.36 0.98 8.00
N PHE A 209 20.62 0.22 7.19
CA PHE A 209 20.61 -1.24 7.15
C PHE A 209 21.64 -1.84 6.18
N MET A 210 22.49 -1.01 5.57
CA MET A 210 23.57 -1.44 4.70
C MET A 210 24.92 -0.83 5.10
N ALA A 211 25.99 -1.56 4.82
CA ALA A 211 27.35 -1.05 4.99
C ALA A 211 27.76 -0.16 3.81
N TYR A 212 28.36 0.98 4.13
CA TYR A 212 28.92 1.94 3.19
C TYR A 212 30.34 2.30 3.63
N ASP A 213 31.35 2.05 2.78
CA ASP A 213 32.72 2.50 3.05
C ASP A 213 32.93 3.95 2.64
N ASP A 214 32.47 4.32 1.44
CA ASP A 214 32.66 5.66 0.89
C ASP A 214 31.49 6.10 -0.01
N VAL A 215 30.67 6.99 0.51
CA VAL A 215 29.63 7.70 -0.24
C VAL A 215 30.11 9.12 -0.51
N ARG A 216 29.94 9.59 -1.75
CA ARG A 216 30.15 10.99 -2.10
C ARG A 216 29.07 11.48 -3.07
N ILE A 217 28.31 12.48 -2.63
CA ILE A 217 27.31 13.16 -3.45
C ILE A 217 27.83 14.55 -3.77
N SER A 218 27.74 14.98 -5.02
CA SER A 218 28.03 16.36 -5.36
C SER A 218 27.02 16.98 -6.31
N VAL A 219 26.72 18.24 -6.09
CA VAL A 219 25.86 19.06 -6.95
C VAL A 219 26.66 20.26 -7.42
N THR A 220 26.64 20.54 -8.70
CA THR A 220 27.39 21.65 -9.30
C THR A 220 26.50 22.45 -10.23
N VAL A 221 26.46 23.77 -10.05
CA VAL A 221 25.74 24.73 -10.91
C VAL A 221 26.70 25.75 -11.53
N PRO A 222 26.44 26.26 -12.75
CA PRO A 222 27.17 27.40 -13.31
C PRO A 222 26.91 28.69 -12.52
N GLY A 223 27.89 29.20 -11.78
CA GLY A 223 27.81 30.45 -11.01
C GLY A 223 26.52 30.61 -10.22
N ASN A 224 25.92 31.81 -10.27
CA ASN A 224 24.61 32.11 -9.67
C ASN A 224 23.44 31.85 -10.64
N SER A 225 23.58 30.95 -11.63
CA SER A 225 22.55 30.74 -12.65
C SER A 225 21.28 30.08 -12.12
N LEU A 226 21.38 29.36 -11.00
CA LEU A 226 20.25 28.76 -10.29
C LEU A 226 20.54 28.81 -8.78
N SER A 227 19.65 29.42 -8.01
CA SER A 227 19.78 29.46 -6.56
C SER A 227 19.34 28.11 -5.99
N LEU A 228 20.17 27.48 -5.17
CA LEU A 228 19.88 26.19 -4.54
C LEU A 228 19.82 26.34 -3.02
N GLN A 229 18.76 25.81 -2.43
CA GLN A 229 18.67 25.50 -1.01
C GLN A 229 19.12 24.06 -0.78
N CYS A 230 19.84 23.82 0.31
CA CYS A 230 20.37 22.51 0.65
C CYS A 230 20.06 22.19 2.10
N PHE A 231 19.53 20.99 2.35
CA PHE A 231 19.38 20.41 3.67
C PHE A 231 20.13 19.07 3.71
N ALA A 232 20.82 18.81 4.81
CA ALA A 232 21.54 17.57 5.02
C ALA A 232 21.42 17.12 6.48
N ARG A 233 21.12 15.84 6.69
CA ARG A 233 21.07 15.18 8.01
C ARG A 233 21.81 13.85 7.94
N GLY A 234 22.58 13.53 8.98
CA GLY A 234 23.28 12.23 9.07
C GLY A 234 24.42 12.04 8.07
N VAL A 235 24.82 13.09 7.34
CA VAL A 235 25.95 13.11 6.40
C VAL A 235 26.89 14.28 6.72
N GLN A 236 28.12 14.25 6.21
CA GLN A 236 29.11 15.31 6.39
C GLN A 236 29.31 16.10 5.10
N GLY A 237 29.70 17.38 5.20
CA GLY A 237 29.99 18.22 4.04
C GLY A 237 28.97 19.34 3.84
N GLY A 238 29.00 19.95 2.67
CA GLY A 238 28.25 21.16 2.35
C GLY A 238 28.82 21.89 1.14
N ARG A 239 28.63 23.22 1.08
CA ARG A 239 29.18 24.04 0.01
C ARG A 239 30.72 24.03 0.07
N VAL A 240 31.37 23.84 -1.08
CA VAL A 240 32.83 23.92 -1.23
C VAL A 240 33.22 25.15 -2.05
N GLU A 241 34.52 25.48 -2.09
CA GLU A 241 35.03 26.65 -2.82
C GLU A 241 34.62 26.64 -4.30
N ASP A 242 34.17 27.81 -4.76
CA ASP A 242 33.84 28.05 -6.16
C ASP A 242 35.12 27.91 -7.01
N LYS A 243 35.06 27.07 -8.05
CA LYS A 243 36.15 26.93 -9.03
C LYS A 243 35.58 27.07 -10.43
N ASP A 244 36.32 27.75 -11.30
CA ASP A 244 35.98 27.92 -12.71
C ASP A 244 34.59 28.54 -12.96
N GLY A 245 34.18 29.45 -12.06
CA GLY A 245 32.86 30.10 -12.14
C GLY A 245 31.68 29.16 -11.86
N ARG A 246 31.91 28.03 -11.17
CA ARG A 246 30.87 27.07 -10.77
C ARG A 246 30.77 26.98 -9.25
N ILE A 247 29.54 26.91 -8.75
CA ILE A 247 29.26 26.66 -7.33
C ILE A 247 29.06 25.17 -7.15
N ARG A 248 29.68 24.59 -6.12
CA ARG A 248 29.62 23.16 -5.84
C ARG A 248 29.30 22.88 -4.38
N TRP A 249 28.52 21.83 -4.17
CA TRP A 249 28.30 21.20 -2.86
C TRP A 249 28.79 19.76 -2.91
N VAL A 250 29.39 19.29 -1.82
CA VAL A 250 29.88 17.92 -1.68
C VAL A 250 29.50 17.40 -0.30
N TRP A 251 28.83 16.26 -0.27
CA TRP A 251 28.53 15.52 0.94
C TRP A 251 29.17 14.14 0.91
N THR A 252 29.56 13.65 2.09
CA THR A 252 30.13 12.32 2.29
C THR A 252 29.42 11.58 3.40
N TYR A 253 29.32 10.25 3.24
CA TYR A 253 28.72 9.36 4.22
C TYR A 253 29.48 8.03 4.26
N ASN A 254 29.48 7.38 5.42
CA ASN A 254 29.90 6.00 5.60
C ASN A 254 29.04 5.37 6.70
N ASN A 255 28.92 4.06 6.65
CA ASN A 255 28.21 3.27 7.64
C ASN A 255 28.92 1.94 7.88
N HIS A 256 29.57 1.82 9.03
CA HIS A 256 30.19 0.58 9.47
C HIS A 256 29.39 -0.11 10.61
N ASN A 257 28.33 0.54 11.10
CA ASN A 257 27.48 0.05 12.18
C ASN A 257 26.05 -0.14 11.65
N ILE A 258 25.80 -1.32 11.09
CA ILE A 258 24.52 -1.64 10.44
C ILE A 258 23.41 -1.73 11.49
N ALA A 259 22.36 -0.92 11.32
CA ALA A 259 21.17 -0.97 12.16
C ALA A 259 20.30 -2.20 11.84
N THR A 260 19.45 -2.61 12.78
CA THR A 260 18.43 -3.63 12.51
C THR A 260 17.16 -2.94 12.01
N PRO A 261 16.57 -3.34 10.88
CA PRO A 261 15.32 -2.76 10.40
C PRO A 261 14.15 -3.08 11.33
N GLU A 262 13.38 -2.06 11.68
CA GLU A 262 12.11 -2.20 12.41
C GLU A 262 10.96 -2.25 11.41
N ILE A 263 10.47 -3.47 11.10
CA ILE A 263 9.35 -3.65 10.16
C ILE A 263 8.15 -2.81 10.61
N GLY A 264 7.64 -1.98 9.70
CA GLY A 264 6.51 -1.08 9.97
C GLY A 264 6.89 0.26 10.60
N SER A 265 8.17 0.61 10.77
CA SER A 265 8.57 1.96 11.17
C SER A 265 8.22 3.01 10.10
N VAL A 266 8.29 4.29 10.48
CA VAL A 266 8.29 5.38 9.51
C VAL A 266 9.42 5.27 8.49
N SER A 267 9.29 5.99 7.38
CA SER A 267 10.31 6.06 6.32
C SER A 267 11.66 6.57 6.86
N GLU A 268 12.77 6.09 6.29
CA GLU A 268 14.12 6.63 6.56
C GLU A 268 14.24 8.11 6.18
N ILE A 269 13.35 8.66 5.35
CA ILE A 269 13.26 10.11 5.13
C ILE A 269 12.98 10.87 6.45
N ASP A 270 12.28 10.27 7.41
CA ASP A 270 11.87 10.94 8.65
C ASP A 270 12.97 10.99 9.71
N TYR A 271 13.96 10.08 9.66
CA TYR A 271 15.00 9.94 10.69
C TYR A 271 16.42 9.62 10.17
N GLY A 272 16.56 8.97 9.02
CA GLY A 272 17.83 8.48 8.48
C GLY A 272 18.70 9.56 7.81
N PRO A 273 19.87 9.17 7.29
CA PRO A 273 20.72 10.03 6.46
C PRO A 273 19.96 10.54 5.24
N LEU A 274 19.96 11.85 5.05
CA LEU A 274 19.15 12.53 4.04
C LEU A 274 19.89 13.75 3.50
N ILE A 275 19.91 13.92 2.17
CA ILE A 275 20.31 15.14 1.48
C ILE A 275 19.13 15.59 0.62
N VAL A 276 18.73 16.83 0.75
CA VAL A 276 17.72 17.47 -0.10
C VAL A 276 18.33 18.71 -0.71
N VAL A 277 18.26 18.84 -2.02
CA VAL A 277 18.69 20.04 -2.75
C VAL A 277 17.58 20.48 -3.67
N SER A 278 17.22 21.76 -3.61
CA SER A 278 16.10 22.28 -4.37
C SER A 278 16.33 23.73 -4.79
N SER A 279 15.89 24.08 -6.00
CA SER A 279 15.84 25.47 -6.45
C SER A 279 14.54 26.19 -6.08
N PHE A 280 13.53 25.47 -5.61
CA PHE A 280 12.31 26.07 -5.09
C PHE A 280 12.62 26.82 -3.79
N LYS A 281 12.07 28.03 -3.62
CA LYS A 281 12.32 28.83 -2.41
C LYS A 281 11.54 28.35 -1.19
N ASN A 282 10.37 27.76 -1.42
CA ASN A 282 9.46 27.22 -0.41
C ASN A 282 8.41 26.31 -1.10
N TYR A 283 7.60 25.61 -0.31
CA TYR A 283 6.51 24.77 -0.84
C TYR A 283 5.41 25.56 -1.56
N GLY A 284 5.32 26.88 -1.38
CA GLY A 284 4.41 27.73 -2.15
C GLY A 284 4.80 27.84 -3.63
N GLU A 285 6.10 27.89 -3.95
CA GLU A 285 6.55 27.83 -5.35
C GLU A 285 6.32 26.43 -5.97
N VAL A 286 6.39 25.36 -5.16
CA VAL A 286 6.01 24.00 -5.61
C VAL A 286 4.51 23.94 -5.91
N ALA A 287 3.69 24.50 -5.02
CA ALA A 287 2.24 24.63 -5.19
C ALA A 287 1.87 25.36 -6.48
N GLU A 288 2.48 26.54 -6.71
CA GLU A 288 2.24 27.36 -7.89
C GLU A 288 2.65 26.62 -9.19
N ALA A 289 3.83 26.01 -9.21
CA ALA A 289 4.33 25.29 -10.38
C ALA A 289 3.46 24.07 -10.75
N TYR A 290 2.85 23.42 -9.76
CA TYR A 290 1.86 22.36 -9.99
C TYR A 290 0.53 22.94 -10.49
N GLU A 291 0.00 23.95 -9.79
CA GLU A 291 -1.31 24.56 -10.08
C GLU A 291 -1.38 25.12 -11.50
N GLU A 292 -0.31 25.77 -11.98
CA GLU A 292 -0.23 26.34 -13.33
C GLU A 292 -0.54 25.31 -14.42
N ARG A 293 -0.13 24.06 -14.21
CA ARG A 293 -0.25 22.96 -15.18
C ARG A 293 -1.48 22.12 -14.94
N ALA A 294 -1.94 22.00 -13.69
CA ALA A 294 -3.09 21.19 -13.31
C ALA A 294 -4.43 21.93 -13.52
N LYS A 295 -4.51 23.22 -13.22
CA LYS A 295 -5.76 24.00 -13.27
C LYS A 295 -6.45 23.98 -14.65
N PRO A 296 -5.75 24.13 -15.80
CA PRO A 296 -6.40 24.07 -17.10
C PRO A 296 -7.02 22.70 -17.41
N LYS A 297 -6.49 21.63 -16.79
CA LYS A 297 -6.93 20.24 -16.97
C LYS A 297 -8.23 19.93 -16.26
N ALA A 298 -8.55 20.67 -15.20
CA ALA A 298 -9.80 20.60 -14.47
C ALA A 298 -10.89 21.56 -15.02
N SER A 299 -10.88 21.85 -16.32
CA SER A 299 -11.84 22.78 -16.93
C SER A 299 -13.26 22.19 -17.02
N VAL A 300 -14.27 23.03 -16.81
CA VAL A 300 -15.68 22.63 -16.88
C VAL A 300 -16.18 22.68 -18.32
N SER A 301 -16.18 21.53 -18.99
CA SER A 301 -16.82 21.36 -20.31
C SER A 301 -18.34 21.20 -20.20
N ASP A 302 -19.06 21.29 -21.33
CA ASP A 302 -20.49 20.98 -21.40
C ASP A 302 -20.81 19.52 -21.02
N LYS A 303 -19.85 18.61 -21.23
CA LYS A 303 -19.98 17.20 -20.87
C LYS A 303 -19.87 17.02 -19.35
N ILE A 304 -18.86 17.63 -18.74
CA ILE A 304 -18.66 17.65 -17.28
C ILE A 304 -19.86 18.28 -16.59
N ARG A 305 -20.35 19.43 -17.09
CA ARG A 305 -21.51 20.12 -16.52
C ARG A 305 -22.77 19.27 -16.57
N ARG A 306 -23.09 18.67 -17.73
CA ARG A 306 -24.25 17.78 -17.87
C ARG A 306 -24.21 16.61 -16.89
N LEU A 307 -23.06 15.94 -16.80
CA LEU A 307 -22.89 14.84 -15.85
C LEU A 307 -23.08 15.31 -14.41
N ALA A 308 -22.48 16.44 -14.02
CA ALA A 308 -22.64 16.97 -12.68
C ALA A 308 -24.11 17.31 -12.37
N ASP A 309 -24.84 17.91 -13.34
CA ASP A 309 -26.26 18.22 -13.20
C ASP A 309 -27.13 16.96 -13.11
N GLU A 310 -26.85 15.94 -13.91
CA GLU A 310 -27.54 14.64 -13.88
C GLU A 310 -27.36 13.94 -12.52
N LEU A 311 -26.12 13.86 -12.04
CA LEU A 311 -25.80 13.19 -10.77
C LEU A 311 -26.40 13.92 -9.55
N THR A 312 -26.54 15.24 -9.63
CA THR A 312 -27.00 16.08 -8.51
C THR A 312 -28.45 16.55 -8.65
N GLN A 313 -29.21 15.97 -9.59
CA GLN A 313 -30.58 16.39 -9.86
C GLN A 313 -31.46 16.30 -8.60
N GLY A 314 -32.08 17.41 -8.23
CA GLY A 314 -32.95 17.49 -7.04
C GLY A 314 -32.22 17.57 -5.70
N ILE A 315 -30.88 17.59 -5.68
CA ILE A 315 -30.07 17.71 -4.47
C ILE A 315 -29.62 19.16 -4.31
N ALA A 316 -30.06 19.83 -3.25
CA ALA A 316 -29.71 21.23 -2.98
C ALA A 316 -28.48 21.41 -2.06
N GLY A 317 -28.21 20.44 -1.19
CA GLY A 317 -27.13 20.53 -0.20
C GLY A 317 -25.74 20.39 -0.82
N GLU A 318 -24.86 21.34 -0.54
CA GLU A 318 -23.49 21.37 -1.09
C GLU A 318 -22.68 20.12 -0.70
N ARG A 319 -22.76 19.70 0.57
CA ARG A 319 -22.07 18.51 1.08
C ARG A 319 -22.55 17.25 0.39
N GLU A 320 -23.86 17.11 0.20
CA GLU A 320 -24.49 15.97 -0.45
C GLU A 320 -24.14 15.91 -1.94
N GLN A 321 -24.12 17.06 -2.63
CA GLN A 321 -23.63 17.15 -4.00
C GLN A 321 -22.17 16.71 -4.10
N ALA A 322 -21.29 17.25 -3.24
CA ALA A 322 -19.88 16.90 -3.22
C ALA A 322 -19.67 15.39 -2.95
N LYS A 323 -20.43 14.82 -2.00
CA LYS A 323 -20.42 13.38 -1.71
C LYS A 323 -20.79 12.55 -2.93
N ILE A 324 -21.87 12.89 -3.63
CA ILE A 324 -22.33 12.15 -4.82
C ILE A 324 -21.27 12.19 -5.93
N LEU A 325 -20.71 13.36 -6.20
CA LEU A 325 -19.68 13.54 -7.23
C LEU A 325 -18.39 12.78 -6.86
N TYR A 326 -17.97 12.86 -5.60
CA TYR A 326 -16.84 12.10 -5.07
C TYR A 326 -17.03 10.59 -5.25
N THR A 327 -18.15 10.05 -4.74
CA THR A 327 -18.45 8.61 -4.81
C THR A 327 -18.56 8.15 -6.24
N TRP A 328 -19.11 8.97 -7.12
CA TRP A 328 -19.19 8.62 -8.54
C TRP A 328 -17.79 8.54 -9.16
N VAL A 329 -16.90 9.50 -8.92
CA VAL A 329 -15.52 9.45 -9.45
C VAL A 329 -14.79 8.22 -8.91
N SER A 330 -14.83 7.99 -7.59
CA SER A 330 -14.11 6.88 -6.96
C SER A 330 -14.59 5.50 -7.41
N GLN A 331 -15.86 5.38 -7.82
CA GLN A 331 -16.44 4.10 -8.25
C GLN A 331 -16.52 3.92 -9.77
N ASN A 332 -16.30 4.97 -10.58
CA ASN A 332 -16.48 4.89 -12.04
C ASN A 332 -15.21 5.22 -12.83
N ILE A 333 -14.12 5.60 -12.17
CA ILE A 333 -12.82 5.80 -12.78
C ILE A 333 -11.89 4.73 -12.22
N HIS A 334 -11.38 3.87 -13.11
CA HIS A 334 -10.45 2.83 -12.74
C HIS A 334 -9.05 3.40 -12.62
N TYR A 335 -8.39 3.07 -11.51
CA TYR A 335 -7.03 3.52 -11.30
C TYR A 335 -6.08 2.90 -12.32
N ALA A 336 -5.48 3.76 -13.13
CA ALA A 336 -4.52 3.39 -14.15
C ALA A 336 -3.42 4.46 -14.17
N GLY A 337 -2.29 4.11 -13.56
CA GLY A 337 -1.11 4.94 -13.54
C GLY A 337 -0.67 5.36 -14.91
N ASN A 338 -0.57 6.67 -15.18
CA ASN A 338 0.06 7.15 -16.40
C ASN A 338 1.17 8.16 -16.08
N CYS A 339 2.41 7.66 -16.14
CA CYS A 339 3.62 8.41 -15.81
C CYS A 339 4.44 8.78 -17.05
N ILE A 340 3.85 8.75 -18.26
CA ILE A 340 4.58 9.05 -19.50
C ILE A 340 5.00 10.52 -19.55
N GLY A 341 6.29 10.78 -19.74
CA GLY A 341 6.82 12.14 -19.82
C GLY A 341 6.48 12.98 -18.60
N THR A 342 5.96 14.18 -18.81
CA THR A 342 5.51 15.04 -17.71
C THR A 342 4.16 14.63 -17.12
N GLY A 343 3.53 13.58 -17.65
CA GLY A 343 2.37 12.93 -17.05
C GLY A 343 2.67 12.39 -15.65
N SER A 344 3.92 12.31 -15.20
CA SER A 344 4.24 12.09 -13.79
C SER A 344 3.72 13.19 -12.84
N VAL A 345 3.56 14.43 -13.32
CA VAL A 345 3.12 15.58 -12.50
C VAL A 345 1.97 16.40 -13.08
N VAL A 346 1.62 16.21 -14.36
CA VAL A 346 0.52 16.93 -15.02
C VAL A 346 -0.66 15.99 -15.28
N PRO A 347 -1.88 16.32 -14.80
CA PRO A 347 -3.06 15.52 -15.11
C PRO A 347 -3.46 15.60 -16.58
N HIS A 348 -4.22 14.62 -17.03
CA HIS A 348 -4.95 14.65 -18.29
C HIS A 348 -6.15 15.60 -18.18
N ASP A 349 -6.67 16.05 -19.33
CA ASP A 349 -7.88 16.84 -19.37
C ASP A 349 -9.06 16.03 -18.79
N ALA A 350 -9.88 16.66 -17.94
CA ALA A 350 -11.00 16.00 -17.26
C ALA A 350 -11.96 15.29 -18.23
N ASP A 351 -12.16 15.84 -19.44
CA ASP A 351 -12.95 15.20 -20.50
C ASP A 351 -12.35 13.85 -20.94
N MET A 352 -11.01 13.78 -21.09
CA MET A 352 -10.31 12.55 -21.46
C MET A 352 -10.40 11.50 -20.36
N VAL A 353 -10.23 11.89 -19.10
CA VAL A 353 -10.42 10.99 -17.94
C VAL A 353 -11.86 10.45 -17.93
N LEU A 354 -12.83 11.32 -18.16
CA LEU A 354 -14.24 10.97 -18.23
C LEU A 354 -14.59 10.06 -19.42
N ASP A 355 -14.01 10.27 -20.60
CA ASP A 355 -14.19 9.40 -21.77
C ASP A 355 -13.61 8.01 -21.55
N ASN A 356 -12.38 7.95 -21.02
CA ASN A 356 -11.65 6.69 -20.91
C ASN A 356 -11.99 5.88 -19.67
N ARG A 357 -12.58 6.51 -18.64
CA ARG A 357 -12.86 5.87 -17.33
C ARG A 357 -11.60 5.33 -16.66
N LEU A 358 -10.48 5.99 -16.93
CA LEU A 358 -9.14 5.59 -16.52
C LEU A 358 -8.34 6.83 -16.16
N GLY A 359 -7.59 6.76 -15.07
CA GLY A 359 -6.67 7.81 -14.63
C GLY A 359 -5.96 7.42 -13.34
N ASP A 360 -4.97 8.21 -12.93
CA ASP A 360 -4.32 8.08 -11.62
C ASP A 360 -4.68 9.23 -10.67
N CYS A 361 -3.95 9.40 -9.58
CA CYS A 361 -4.34 10.28 -8.47
C CYS A 361 -4.63 11.73 -8.88
N LYS A 362 -3.78 12.29 -9.75
CA LYS A 362 -3.94 13.64 -10.29
C LYS A 362 -5.10 13.72 -11.30
N ASP A 363 -5.37 12.66 -12.06
CA ASP A 363 -6.47 12.60 -13.02
C ASP A 363 -7.83 12.50 -12.30
N HIS A 364 -7.91 11.66 -11.27
CA HIS A 364 -9.04 11.59 -10.34
C HIS A 364 -9.29 12.94 -9.66
N THR A 365 -8.22 13.59 -9.19
CA THR A 365 -8.28 14.93 -8.56
C THR A 365 -8.81 15.99 -9.54
N ALA A 366 -8.30 16.01 -10.78
CA ALA A 366 -8.70 16.97 -11.80
C ALA A 366 -10.16 16.79 -12.25
N LEU A 367 -10.59 15.54 -12.45
CA LEU A 367 -11.99 15.24 -12.81
C LEU A 367 -12.94 15.61 -11.67
N LEU A 368 -12.63 15.25 -10.43
CA LEU A 368 -13.45 15.63 -9.28
C LEU A 368 -13.51 17.15 -9.12
N GLN A 369 -12.38 17.84 -9.27
CA GLN A 369 -12.34 19.31 -9.24
C GLN A 369 -13.23 19.94 -10.33
N ALA A 370 -13.22 19.41 -11.55
CA ALA A 370 -14.07 19.91 -12.64
C ALA A 370 -15.56 19.69 -12.36
N LEU A 371 -15.94 18.51 -11.84
CA LEU A 371 -17.32 18.19 -11.47
C LEU A 371 -17.83 19.06 -10.32
N LEU A 372 -17.02 19.28 -9.28
CA LEU A 372 -17.34 20.17 -8.17
C LEU A 372 -17.52 21.62 -8.66
N ALA A 373 -16.59 22.10 -9.49
CA ALA A 373 -16.65 23.45 -10.06
C ALA A 373 -17.90 23.66 -10.93
N ALA A 374 -18.38 22.63 -11.63
CA ALA A 374 -19.63 22.70 -12.39
C ALA A 374 -20.87 22.99 -11.51
N LYS A 375 -20.82 22.62 -10.22
CA LYS A 375 -21.85 22.92 -9.22
C LYS A 375 -21.56 24.16 -8.38
N GLY A 376 -20.51 24.92 -8.72
CA GLY A 376 -20.08 26.09 -7.95
C GLY A 376 -19.33 25.76 -6.66
N ILE A 377 -18.92 24.50 -6.48
CA ILE A 377 -18.17 24.04 -5.31
C ILE A 377 -16.67 24.17 -5.63
N VAL A 378 -15.97 25.02 -4.88
CA VAL A 378 -14.54 25.24 -5.07
C VAL A 378 -13.76 24.10 -4.42
N SER A 379 -12.77 23.55 -5.12
CA SER A 379 -11.79 22.64 -4.54
C SER A 379 -10.38 22.94 -5.06
N THR A 380 -9.36 22.63 -4.26
CA THR A 380 -7.94 22.71 -4.64
C THR A 380 -7.31 21.32 -4.65
N PRO A 381 -6.39 21.03 -5.58
CA PRO A 381 -5.45 19.93 -5.43
C PRO A 381 -4.58 20.12 -4.18
N VAL A 382 -4.20 19.00 -3.59
CA VAL A 382 -3.36 18.91 -2.39
C VAL A 382 -2.30 17.84 -2.63
N LEU A 383 -1.02 18.24 -2.63
CA LEU A 383 0.11 17.33 -2.76
C LEU A 383 0.47 16.76 -1.39
N ILE A 384 0.66 15.44 -1.31
CA ILE A 384 0.85 14.72 -0.05
C ILE A 384 1.78 13.49 -0.23
N ASN A 385 2.39 13.03 0.85
CA ASN A 385 3.03 11.72 0.91
C ASN A 385 2.02 10.66 1.41
N SER A 386 1.54 9.79 0.52
CA SER A 386 0.70 8.61 0.85
C SER A 386 1.57 7.36 1.15
N GLY A 387 2.74 7.57 1.76
CA GLY A 387 3.68 6.55 2.22
C GLY A 387 3.90 6.58 3.73
N SER A 388 4.98 5.95 4.20
CA SER A 388 5.32 5.91 5.63
C SER A 388 6.11 7.13 6.13
N SER A 389 6.29 8.17 5.31
CA SER A 389 6.90 9.43 5.74
C SER A 389 5.83 10.39 6.27
N TYR A 390 5.98 10.89 7.48
CA TYR A 390 5.06 11.82 8.14
C TYR A 390 5.63 13.25 8.20
N LYS A 391 6.85 13.44 7.71
CA LYS A 391 7.53 14.73 7.68
C LYS A 391 7.76 15.17 6.24
N LEU A 392 7.72 16.48 6.03
CA LEU A 392 8.28 17.09 4.84
C LEU A 392 9.62 17.74 5.21
N PRO A 393 10.66 17.63 4.39
CA PRO A 393 11.91 18.34 4.62
C PRO A 393 11.66 19.86 4.62
N ASP A 394 12.44 20.61 5.42
CA ASP A 394 12.34 22.07 5.49
C ASP A 394 12.67 22.74 4.14
N VAL A 395 13.61 22.14 3.40
CA VAL A 395 13.88 22.50 2.00
C VAL A 395 12.83 21.83 1.11
N PRO A 396 12.14 22.58 0.23
CA PRO A 396 11.03 22.04 -0.57
C PRO A 396 11.52 20.94 -1.52
N SER A 397 11.09 19.71 -1.27
CA SER A 397 11.33 18.57 -2.15
C SER A 397 10.05 18.14 -2.84
N VAL A 398 10.10 18.00 -4.16
CA VAL A 398 9.00 17.41 -4.93
C VAL A 398 9.02 15.89 -4.87
N ASP A 399 10.18 15.27 -4.60
CA ASP A 399 10.36 13.80 -4.64
C ASP A 399 9.68 13.10 -3.46
N VAL A 400 9.46 13.83 -2.37
CA VAL A 400 8.76 13.30 -1.19
C VAL A 400 7.24 13.38 -1.32
N LEU A 401 6.71 14.05 -2.35
CA LEU A 401 5.27 14.17 -2.63
C LEU A 401 4.91 13.15 -3.71
N ASN A 402 4.14 12.12 -3.35
CA ASN A 402 3.88 10.98 -4.23
C ASN A 402 2.39 10.75 -4.53
N HIS A 403 1.51 11.60 -4.00
CA HIS A 403 0.07 11.50 -4.19
C HIS A 403 -0.60 12.88 -4.24
N VAL A 404 -1.79 12.95 -4.84
CA VAL A 404 -2.58 14.17 -4.97
C VAL A 404 -4.05 13.87 -4.65
N ILE A 405 -4.66 14.71 -3.83
CA ILE A 405 -6.08 14.63 -3.41
C ILE A 405 -6.76 15.99 -3.53
N ASN A 406 -8.07 16.09 -3.26
CA ASN A 406 -8.79 17.37 -3.23
C ASN A 406 -8.99 17.88 -1.79
N TYR A 407 -8.96 19.20 -1.62
CA TYR A 407 -9.50 19.89 -0.44
C TYR A 407 -10.64 20.84 -0.86
N ILE A 408 -11.75 20.81 -0.13
CA ILE A 408 -12.97 21.57 -0.38
C ILE A 408 -13.12 22.62 0.74
N PRO A 409 -12.74 23.90 0.49
CA PRO A 409 -12.65 24.91 1.55
C PRO A 409 -13.96 25.21 2.26
N SER A 410 -15.08 25.23 1.54
CA SER A 410 -16.43 25.50 2.09
C SER A 410 -16.90 24.43 3.08
N LEU A 411 -16.33 23.23 3.02
CA LEU A 411 -16.64 22.11 3.90
C LEU A 411 -15.52 21.80 4.90
N ASP A 412 -14.38 22.50 4.81
CA ASP A 412 -13.12 22.18 5.50
C ASP A 412 -12.78 20.67 5.45
N LEU A 413 -12.81 20.12 4.24
CA LEU A 413 -12.81 18.66 4.04
C LEU A 413 -11.82 18.24 2.96
N TYR A 414 -11.06 17.18 3.25
CA TYR A 414 -10.20 16.49 2.30
C TYR A 414 -10.93 15.30 1.68
N ALA A 415 -10.70 15.04 0.41
CA ALA A 415 -11.32 13.95 -0.33
C ALA A 415 -10.31 13.32 -1.30
N ASP A 416 -10.06 12.02 -1.15
CA ASP A 416 -9.28 11.23 -2.12
C ASP A 416 -10.19 10.35 -2.97
N SER A 417 -10.48 10.78 -4.20
CA SER A 417 -11.31 10.01 -5.13
C SER A 417 -10.56 8.84 -5.78
N THR A 418 -9.28 8.65 -5.47
CA THR A 418 -8.52 7.43 -5.80
C THR A 418 -8.90 6.26 -4.88
N ALA A 419 -9.34 6.56 -3.67
CA ALA A 419 -9.63 5.55 -2.65
C ALA A 419 -11.05 4.98 -2.77
N GLU A 420 -11.24 4.03 -3.68
CA GLU A 420 -12.55 3.43 -4.07
C GLU A 420 -13.44 2.99 -2.89
N TYR A 421 -12.85 2.53 -1.79
CA TYR A 421 -13.56 1.96 -0.63
C TYR A 421 -13.67 2.90 0.58
N ILE A 422 -13.21 4.15 0.45
CA ILE A 422 -13.23 5.15 1.52
C ILE A 422 -14.49 6.02 1.39
N PRO A 423 -15.30 6.17 2.45
CA PRO A 423 -16.43 7.10 2.46
C PRO A 423 -16.01 8.57 2.33
N PHE A 424 -16.87 9.40 1.72
CA PHE A 424 -16.63 10.84 1.64
C PHE A 424 -16.46 11.48 3.03
N GLY A 425 -15.37 12.23 3.19
CA GLY A 425 -15.00 12.87 4.46
C GLY A 425 -14.11 12.04 5.38
N LEU A 426 -13.73 10.83 4.95
CA LEU A 426 -12.65 10.05 5.55
C LEU A 426 -11.46 10.03 4.59
N LEU A 427 -10.27 9.82 5.14
CA LEU A 427 -9.03 9.60 4.39
C LEU A 427 -8.47 8.21 4.69
N PRO A 428 -7.75 7.58 3.74
CA PRO A 428 -6.85 6.48 4.04
C PRO A 428 -5.91 6.80 5.22
N SER A 429 -5.50 5.79 5.98
CA SER A 429 -4.54 5.98 7.10
C SER A 429 -3.19 6.54 6.64
N ARG A 430 -2.81 6.26 5.39
CA ARG A 430 -1.58 6.77 4.76
C ARG A 430 -1.64 8.25 4.41
N GLU A 431 -2.83 8.86 4.43
CA GLU A 431 -3.04 10.28 4.14
C GLU A 431 -3.53 11.06 5.36
N SER A 432 -3.93 10.37 6.42
CA SER A 432 -4.41 10.98 7.67
C SER A 432 -3.24 11.47 8.53
N GLY A 433 -3.37 12.65 9.13
CA GLY A 433 -2.35 13.24 10.01
C GLY A 433 -1.04 13.63 9.29
N LYS A 434 -1.05 13.81 7.98
CA LYS A 434 0.13 14.12 7.15
C LYS A 434 0.25 15.61 6.89
N LEU A 435 1.48 16.11 6.77
CA LEU A 435 1.71 17.44 6.19
C LEU A 435 1.41 17.42 4.69
N ALA A 436 0.74 18.47 4.21
CA ALA A 436 0.25 18.56 2.86
C ALA A 436 0.39 19.98 2.29
N VAL A 437 0.60 20.06 0.98
CA VAL A 437 0.79 21.29 0.21
C VAL A 437 -0.47 21.58 -0.59
N HIS A 438 -1.19 22.64 -0.24
CA HIS A 438 -2.37 23.08 -1.01
C HIS A 438 -1.89 23.91 -2.20
N THR A 439 -2.33 23.55 -3.41
CA THR A 439 -1.76 24.12 -4.63
C THR A 439 -2.31 25.51 -4.96
N ALA A 440 -3.59 25.76 -4.67
CA ALA A 440 -4.20 27.07 -4.77
C ALA A 440 -4.17 27.81 -3.42
N ASN A 441 -3.93 29.13 -3.47
CA ASN A 441 -3.93 30.02 -2.30
C ASN A 441 -3.05 29.52 -1.15
N PHE A 442 -1.83 29.05 -1.48
CA PHE A 442 -0.89 28.53 -0.49
C PHE A 442 -0.69 29.51 0.68
N ALA A 443 -0.97 29.06 1.89
CA ALA A 443 -0.86 29.84 3.13
C ALA A 443 0.03 29.15 4.17
N GLY A 444 0.92 28.27 3.71
CA GLY A 444 1.72 27.38 4.56
C GLY A 444 1.30 25.91 4.44
N LEU A 445 2.15 25.03 4.96
CA LEU A 445 1.84 23.61 5.07
C LEU A 445 0.66 23.43 6.04
N ARG A 446 -0.26 22.53 5.69
CA ARG A 446 -1.38 22.15 6.57
C ARG A 446 -1.30 20.66 6.85
N GLN A 447 -1.72 20.27 8.05
CA GLN A 447 -1.85 18.86 8.37
C GLN A 447 -3.26 18.38 8.00
N THR A 448 -3.36 17.24 7.32
CA THR A 448 -4.64 16.56 7.14
C THR A 448 -5.18 16.07 8.49
N PRO A 449 -6.51 15.94 8.65
CA PRO A 449 -7.09 15.45 9.89
C PRO A 449 -6.50 14.09 10.26
N PRO A 450 -6.03 13.90 11.51
CA PRO A 450 -5.73 12.57 12.01
C PRO A 450 -7.00 11.71 12.07
N THR A 451 -6.84 10.39 12.07
CA THR A 451 -7.93 9.48 12.41
C THR A 451 -8.37 9.73 13.86
N ASP A 452 -9.68 9.91 14.06
CA ASP A 452 -10.29 9.96 15.39
C ASP A 452 -10.60 8.55 15.86
N TYR A 453 -10.06 8.13 17.00
CA TYR A 453 -10.31 6.81 17.56
C TYR A 453 -11.81 6.58 17.83
N LYS A 454 -12.60 7.63 18.06
CA LYS A 454 -14.04 7.53 18.31
C LYS A 454 -14.85 7.14 17.08
N THR A 455 -14.33 7.43 15.89
CA THR A 455 -15.00 7.09 14.62
C THR A 455 -14.48 5.79 14.02
N ASN A 456 -13.42 5.22 14.61
CA ASN A 456 -12.83 3.94 14.22
C ASN A 456 -13.25 2.86 15.23
N THR A 457 -14.40 2.22 14.96
CA THR A 457 -15.03 1.31 15.93
C THR A 457 -15.25 -0.08 15.35
N LEU A 458 -15.26 -1.06 16.24
CA LEU A 458 -15.68 -2.44 15.99
C LEU A 458 -16.73 -2.82 17.04
N HIS A 459 -17.86 -3.33 16.56
CA HIS A 459 -18.82 -4.09 17.34
C HIS A 459 -18.83 -5.54 16.86
N LEU A 460 -18.28 -6.44 17.67
CA LEU A 460 -18.28 -7.88 17.41
C LEU A 460 -19.36 -8.54 18.25
N GLN A 461 -20.20 -9.36 17.63
CA GLN A 461 -21.15 -10.24 18.30
C GLN A 461 -20.93 -11.68 17.88
N MET A 462 -20.78 -12.57 18.85
CA MET A 462 -20.70 -14.00 18.64
C MET A 462 -21.76 -14.72 19.47
N VAL A 463 -22.50 -15.62 18.84
CA VAL A 463 -23.35 -16.60 19.52
C VAL A 463 -22.85 -17.98 19.15
N LEU A 464 -22.59 -18.81 20.15
CA LEU A 464 -22.10 -20.17 19.99
C LEU A 464 -22.97 -21.13 20.81
N HIS A 465 -23.68 -22.00 20.12
CA HIS A 465 -24.50 -23.05 20.71
C HIS A 465 -23.74 -24.37 20.72
N VAL A 466 -23.33 -24.81 21.91
CA VAL A 466 -22.56 -26.05 22.08
C VAL A 466 -23.51 -27.22 22.29
N HIS A 467 -23.34 -28.25 21.47
CA HIS A 467 -24.14 -29.48 21.49
C HIS A 467 -23.63 -30.47 22.54
N GLU A 468 -24.44 -31.49 22.86
CA GLU A 468 -24.10 -32.52 23.85
C GLU A 468 -22.89 -33.39 23.45
N ASP A 469 -22.60 -33.50 22.15
CA ASP A 469 -21.44 -34.21 21.61
C ASP A 469 -20.16 -33.35 21.54
N GLY A 470 -20.25 -32.08 21.98
CA GLY A 470 -19.15 -31.14 22.00
C GLY A 470 -18.90 -30.42 20.67
N SER A 471 -19.67 -30.71 19.62
CA SER A 471 -19.73 -29.85 18.43
C SER A 471 -20.48 -28.55 18.75
N ALA A 472 -20.43 -27.56 17.85
CA ALA A 472 -21.17 -26.32 18.05
C ALA A 472 -21.60 -25.67 16.74
N ASP A 473 -22.78 -25.05 16.75
CA ASP A 473 -23.20 -24.11 15.71
C ASP A 473 -23.01 -22.69 16.21
N GLY A 474 -22.49 -21.82 15.34
CA GLY A 474 -22.20 -20.45 15.72
C GLY A 474 -22.40 -19.44 14.60
N GLU A 475 -22.56 -18.20 15.04
CA GLU A 475 -22.63 -17.02 14.19
C GLU A 475 -21.75 -15.94 14.80
N THR A 476 -20.89 -15.34 13.97
CA THR A 476 -20.09 -14.16 14.34
C THR A 476 -20.39 -13.05 13.36
N ASN A 477 -20.81 -11.89 13.88
CA ASN A 477 -21.09 -10.68 13.13
C ASN A 477 -20.17 -9.55 13.62
N ASN A 478 -19.57 -8.85 12.68
CA ASN A 478 -18.75 -7.66 12.89
C ASN A 478 -19.45 -6.48 12.20
N ASP A 479 -19.58 -5.36 12.92
CA ASP A 479 -19.96 -4.06 12.38
C ASP A 479 -18.84 -3.06 12.68
N GLU A 480 -18.31 -2.44 11.64
CA GLU A 480 -17.17 -1.53 11.76
C GLU A 480 -17.46 -0.17 11.18
N THR A 481 -16.80 0.86 11.74
CA THR A 481 -16.77 2.22 11.20
C THR A 481 -15.34 2.72 10.98
N GLY A 482 -15.20 3.79 10.21
CA GLY A 482 -13.93 4.51 10.06
C GLY A 482 -12.88 3.80 9.20
N PHE A 483 -11.62 3.84 9.64
CA PHE A 483 -10.49 3.28 8.89
C PHE A 483 -10.62 1.76 8.74
N SER A 484 -10.97 1.06 9.83
CA SER A 484 -11.10 -0.40 9.82
C SER A 484 -12.18 -0.87 8.85
N ALA A 485 -13.37 -0.25 8.90
CA ALA A 485 -14.47 -0.53 7.97
C ALA A 485 -14.02 -0.43 6.50
N SER A 486 -13.24 0.61 6.18
CA SER A 486 -12.76 0.83 4.82
C SER A 486 -11.70 -0.19 4.40
N ALA A 487 -10.81 -0.59 5.32
CA ALA A 487 -9.80 -1.61 5.08
C ALA A 487 -10.44 -3.00 4.85
N VAL A 488 -11.40 -3.38 5.70
CA VAL A 488 -12.09 -4.67 5.54
C VAL A 488 -13.02 -4.68 4.33
N ARG A 489 -13.67 -3.56 4.00
CA ARG A 489 -14.46 -3.41 2.77
C ARG A 489 -13.62 -3.68 1.53
N ALA A 490 -12.41 -3.11 1.47
CA ALA A 490 -11.46 -3.38 0.39
C ALA A 490 -11.03 -4.85 0.36
N LEU A 491 -10.75 -5.46 1.51
CA LEU A 491 -10.42 -6.90 1.58
C LEU A 491 -11.55 -7.78 1.04
N MET A 492 -12.80 -7.48 1.40
CA MET A 492 -13.98 -8.26 1.03
C MET A 492 -14.33 -8.17 -0.47
N SER A 493 -13.88 -7.12 -1.16
CA SER A 493 -14.06 -6.99 -2.62
C SER A 493 -13.20 -7.97 -3.41
N TYR A 494 -12.07 -8.41 -2.86
CA TYR A 494 -11.20 -9.40 -3.48
C TYR A 494 -11.67 -10.85 -3.29
N ILE A 495 -12.64 -11.10 -2.40
CA ILE A 495 -13.17 -12.44 -2.15
C ILE A 495 -14.28 -12.73 -3.16
N GLU A 496 -13.95 -13.42 -4.23
CA GLU A 496 -14.93 -13.91 -5.20
C GLU A 496 -15.79 -15.05 -4.62
N PRO A 497 -17.03 -15.26 -5.09
CA PRO A 497 -17.93 -16.28 -4.54
C PRO A 497 -17.36 -17.71 -4.50
N ASN A 498 -16.51 -18.07 -5.46
CA ASN A 498 -15.82 -19.37 -5.52
C ASN A 498 -14.67 -19.52 -4.51
N MET A 499 -14.24 -18.43 -3.85
CA MET A 499 -13.19 -18.43 -2.83
C MET A 499 -13.75 -18.41 -1.40
N GLU A 500 -15.03 -18.13 -1.22
CA GLU A 500 -15.63 -17.92 0.11
C GLU A 500 -15.46 -19.13 1.04
N ASP A 501 -15.71 -20.36 0.58
CA ASP A 501 -15.51 -21.58 1.40
C ASP A 501 -14.06 -21.75 1.85
N LEU A 502 -13.08 -21.49 0.95
CA LEU A 502 -11.67 -21.58 1.28
C LEU A 502 -11.26 -20.54 2.32
N VAL A 503 -11.76 -19.31 2.19
CA VAL A 503 -11.51 -18.23 3.14
C VAL A 503 -12.10 -18.58 4.51
N VAL A 504 -13.34 -19.07 4.56
CA VAL A 504 -13.98 -19.48 5.82
C VAL A 504 -13.19 -20.62 6.49
N ARG A 505 -12.80 -21.66 5.75
CA ARG A 505 -11.97 -22.75 6.30
C ARG A 505 -10.64 -22.25 6.85
N SER A 506 -10.00 -21.30 6.17
CA SER A 506 -8.75 -20.68 6.62
C SER A 506 -8.94 -19.87 7.92
N ILE A 507 -10.05 -19.13 8.03
CA ILE A 507 -10.42 -18.41 9.26
C ILE A 507 -10.62 -19.40 10.41
N LEU A 508 -11.43 -20.44 10.23
CA LEU A 508 -11.68 -21.46 11.25
C LEU A 508 -10.38 -22.12 11.72
N ALA A 509 -9.52 -22.54 10.79
CA ALA A 509 -8.24 -23.17 11.10
C ALA A 509 -7.30 -22.25 11.89
N ARG A 510 -7.20 -20.96 11.53
CA ARG A 510 -6.40 -19.96 12.26
C ARG A 510 -6.94 -19.68 13.66
N SER A 511 -8.25 -19.80 13.83
CA SER A 511 -8.92 -19.70 15.13
C SER A 511 -8.84 -20.98 15.97
N GLY A 512 -8.23 -22.05 15.43
CA GLY A 512 -8.00 -23.31 16.13
C GLY A 512 -9.15 -24.32 16.03
N PHE A 513 -10.06 -24.14 15.07
CA PHE A 513 -11.23 -24.99 14.90
C PHE A 513 -11.21 -25.75 13.57
N THR A 514 -11.81 -26.95 13.57
CA THR A 514 -12.21 -27.65 12.34
C THR A 514 -13.71 -27.50 12.15
N GLY A 515 -14.14 -27.37 10.89
CA GLY A 515 -15.55 -27.09 10.61
C GLY A 515 -15.81 -26.60 9.21
N MET A 516 -17.04 -26.13 9.00
CA MET A 516 -17.50 -25.53 7.76
C MET A 516 -18.34 -24.28 8.06
N GLY A 517 -18.50 -23.40 7.09
CA GLY A 517 -19.35 -22.24 7.27
C GLY A 517 -19.62 -21.48 5.99
N THR A 518 -20.33 -20.38 6.14
CA THR A 518 -20.71 -19.48 5.05
C THR A 518 -20.37 -18.05 5.45
N LEU A 519 -19.69 -17.35 4.54
CA LEU A 519 -19.37 -15.94 4.70
C LEU A 519 -20.63 -15.09 4.50
N ILE A 520 -20.82 -14.11 5.36
CA ILE A 520 -21.84 -13.07 5.23
C ILE A 520 -21.08 -11.76 5.09
N LYS A 521 -21.35 -10.98 4.05
CA LYS A 521 -20.67 -9.70 3.83
C LYS A 521 -21.57 -8.67 3.18
N GLY A 522 -21.45 -7.42 3.62
CA GLY A 522 -22.03 -6.27 2.94
C GLY A 522 -21.40 -6.05 1.56
N HIS A 523 -22.12 -5.35 0.69
CA HIS A 523 -21.65 -5.08 -0.66
C HIS A 523 -20.43 -4.13 -0.63
N PRO A 524 -19.25 -4.51 -1.17
CA PRO A 524 -18.04 -3.69 -1.02
C PRO A 524 -18.08 -2.30 -1.68
N ARG A 525 -18.95 -2.08 -2.67
CA ARG A 525 -19.16 -0.74 -3.26
C ARG A 525 -20.18 0.12 -2.48
N ASP A 526 -20.77 -0.40 -1.42
CA ASP A 526 -21.52 0.43 -0.48
C ASP A 526 -20.53 1.11 0.47
N VAL A 527 -20.20 2.37 0.17
CA VAL A 527 -19.28 3.21 0.95
C VAL A 527 -20.01 4.02 2.02
N SER A 528 -21.00 3.40 2.67
CA SER A 528 -21.58 3.90 3.91
C SER A 528 -20.56 3.92 5.05
N GLU A 529 -20.91 4.61 6.13
CA GLU A 529 -20.04 4.72 7.32
C GLU A 529 -19.79 3.35 7.97
N HIS A 530 -20.82 2.51 7.98
CA HIS A 530 -20.79 1.16 8.53
C HIS A 530 -20.39 0.14 7.47
N TYR A 531 -19.70 -0.92 7.89
CA TYR A 531 -19.51 -2.10 7.08
C TYR A 531 -19.70 -3.37 7.92
N THR A 532 -20.71 -4.15 7.55
CA THR A 532 -21.06 -5.39 8.26
C THR A 532 -20.59 -6.62 7.50
N TYR A 533 -20.02 -7.57 8.25
CA TYR A 533 -19.58 -8.85 7.73
C TYR A 533 -19.50 -9.89 8.85
N GLY A 534 -19.43 -11.16 8.52
CA GLY A 534 -19.53 -12.22 9.50
C GLY A 534 -19.44 -13.61 8.88
N ILE A 535 -19.58 -14.62 9.72
CA ILE A 535 -19.66 -16.02 9.30
C ILE A 535 -20.72 -16.76 10.11
N LYS A 536 -21.42 -17.67 9.45
CA LYS A 536 -22.19 -18.74 10.10
C LYS A 536 -21.43 -20.04 9.94
N TYR A 537 -21.30 -20.83 10.98
CA TYR A 537 -20.42 -21.99 10.96
C TYR A 537 -20.88 -23.11 11.87
N HIS A 538 -20.43 -24.31 11.52
CA HIS A 538 -20.47 -25.51 12.35
C HIS A 538 -19.03 -25.89 12.69
N LEU A 539 -18.75 -26.07 13.98
CA LEU A 539 -17.43 -26.44 14.51
C LEU A 539 -17.47 -27.85 15.08
N GLU A 540 -16.41 -28.60 14.84
CA GLU A 540 -16.19 -29.92 15.40
C GLU A 540 -15.39 -29.80 16.71
N ASN A 541 -15.77 -30.56 17.74
CA ASN A 541 -14.98 -30.73 18.97
C ASN A 541 -14.60 -29.43 19.71
N VAL A 542 -15.54 -28.49 19.83
CA VAL A 542 -15.36 -27.24 20.62
C VAL A 542 -15.23 -27.54 22.12
N MET A 543 -15.96 -28.54 22.59
CA MET A 543 -15.97 -28.94 23.99
C MET A 543 -15.54 -30.41 24.14
N ASN A 544 -14.65 -30.68 25.10
CA ASN A 544 -14.21 -32.03 25.41
C ASN A 544 -15.28 -32.74 26.24
N VAL A 545 -16.04 -33.63 25.61
CA VAL A 545 -17.06 -34.46 26.26
C VAL A 545 -16.90 -35.93 25.88
N PRO A 546 -17.23 -36.88 26.78
CA PRO A 546 -17.62 -36.67 28.17
C PRO A 546 -16.43 -36.35 29.08
N GLY A 547 -16.65 -35.58 30.15
CA GLY A 547 -15.66 -35.34 31.21
C GLY A 547 -15.54 -33.86 31.61
N PRO A 548 -14.82 -33.57 32.71
CA PRO A 548 -14.51 -32.20 33.09
C PRO A 548 -13.51 -31.57 32.12
N GLY A 549 -13.62 -30.26 31.91
CA GLY A 549 -12.80 -29.54 30.96
C GLY A 549 -12.82 -28.04 31.17
N ALA A 550 -12.16 -27.34 30.24
CA ALA A 550 -12.07 -25.89 30.20
C ALA A 550 -12.33 -25.42 28.77
N ILE A 551 -13.11 -24.35 28.61
CA ILE A 551 -13.35 -23.69 27.34
C ILE A 551 -12.89 -22.24 27.42
N SER A 552 -12.09 -21.81 26.44
CA SER A 552 -11.66 -20.42 26.30
C SER A 552 -12.66 -19.68 25.41
N VAL A 553 -12.94 -18.41 25.73
CA VAL A 553 -13.75 -17.54 24.86
C VAL A 553 -12.84 -16.94 23.79
N VAL A 554 -12.89 -17.53 22.60
CA VAL A 554 -12.07 -17.16 21.44
C VAL A 554 -12.98 -16.60 20.34
N ASP A 555 -12.52 -15.53 19.71
CA ASP A 555 -13.12 -14.97 18.50
C ASP A 555 -12.92 -15.90 17.30
N VAL A 556 -14.01 -16.43 16.74
CA VAL A 556 -13.91 -17.33 15.57
C VAL A 556 -13.56 -16.54 14.31
N PHE A 557 -14.05 -15.29 14.17
CA PHE A 557 -13.72 -14.40 13.06
C PHE A 557 -13.27 -13.01 13.55
N SER A 558 -11.97 -12.87 13.77
CA SER A 558 -11.32 -11.66 14.26
C SER A 558 -11.24 -10.55 13.19
N SER A 559 -11.45 -9.30 13.61
CA SER A 559 -11.12 -8.08 12.85
C SER A 559 -9.69 -7.59 13.14
N SER A 560 -9.12 -6.73 12.29
CA SER A 560 -7.92 -5.95 12.61
C SER A 560 -8.08 -5.04 13.83
N LEU A 561 -9.30 -4.60 14.15
CA LEU A 561 -9.59 -3.84 15.38
C LEU A 561 -9.96 -4.72 16.59
N SER A 562 -10.02 -6.04 16.43
CA SER A 562 -10.31 -6.92 17.57
C SER A 562 -9.26 -6.77 18.67
N ILE A 563 -9.68 -7.02 19.90
CA ILE A 563 -8.83 -6.93 21.10
C ILE A 563 -7.67 -7.93 20.97
N ARG A 564 -7.92 -9.09 20.36
CA ARG A 564 -6.90 -10.09 20.03
C ARG A 564 -5.86 -9.56 19.04
N SER A 565 -6.30 -8.91 17.97
CA SER A 565 -5.38 -8.27 17.00
C SER A 565 -4.56 -7.17 17.66
N ALA A 566 -5.18 -6.31 18.49
CA ALA A 566 -4.49 -5.22 19.18
C ALA A 566 -3.36 -5.73 20.08
N VAL A 567 -3.58 -6.78 20.88
CA VAL A 567 -2.52 -7.36 21.73
C VAL A 567 -1.53 -8.23 20.96
N GLY A 568 -1.83 -8.62 19.72
CA GLY A 568 -0.93 -9.34 18.83
C GLY A 568 0.35 -8.55 18.51
N GLU A 569 0.27 -7.21 18.54
CA GLU A 569 1.41 -6.30 18.38
C GLU A 569 2.54 -6.54 19.42
N LEU A 570 2.24 -7.16 20.57
CA LEU A 570 3.26 -7.54 21.55
C LEU A 570 4.29 -8.55 21.02
N ASN A 571 3.96 -9.28 19.95
CA ASN A 571 4.91 -10.20 19.30
C ASN A 571 5.99 -9.46 18.50
N THR A 572 5.83 -8.16 18.27
CA THR A 572 6.87 -7.34 17.63
C THR A 572 7.96 -6.98 18.65
N PRO A 573 9.24 -6.85 18.23
CA PRO A 573 10.30 -6.30 19.08
C PRO A 573 9.90 -4.93 19.64
N LYS A 574 10.45 -4.58 20.81
CA LYS A 574 10.26 -3.24 21.39
C LYS A 574 10.71 -2.19 20.39
N ARG A 575 9.85 -1.19 20.15
CA ARG A 575 10.09 -0.14 19.16
C ARG A 575 11.16 0.84 19.63
N THR A 576 12.04 1.24 18.73
CA THR A 576 12.95 2.39 18.93
C THR A 576 12.68 3.52 17.94
N LEU A 577 11.88 3.26 16.90
CA LEU A 577 11.43 4.23 15.92
C LEU A 577 9.91 4.44 16.04
N SER A 578 9.47 5.61 15.61
CA SER A 578 8.04 5.86 15.41
C SER A 578 7.48 4.95 14.30
N TYR A 579 6.20 4.61 14.39
CA TYR A 579 5.53 3.73 13.45
C TYR A 579 4.07 4.16 13.24
N PRO A 580 3.49 3.92 12.04
CA PRO A 580 2.07 4.13 11.81
C PRO A 580 1.24 3.28 12.78
N CYS A 581 0.29 3.89 13.45
CA CYS A 581 -0.67 3.21 14.32
C CYS A 581 -2.00 3.95 14.26
N VAL A 582 -3.09 3.31 14.68
CA VAL A 582 -4.42 3.93 14.72
C VAL A 582 -5.14 3.44 15.97
N GLY A 583 -5.63 4.38 16.78
CA GLY A 583 -6.50 4.07 17.92
C GLY A 583 -7.91 3.67 17.48
N GLY A 584 -8.69 3.11 18.39
CA GLY A 584 -10.06 2.71 18.11
C GLY A 584 -10.81 2.20 19.33
N ILE A 585 -12.09 1.87 19.13
CA ILE A 585 -12.93 1.27 20.16
C ILE A 585 -13.37 -0.11 19.67
N SER A 586 -12.99 -1.16 20.38
CA SER A 586 -13.49 -2.52 20.16
C SER A 586 -14.45 -2.89 21.28
N THR A 587 -15.68 -3.22 20.92
CA THR A 587 -16.68 -3.81 21.82
C THR A 587 -17.01 -5.20 21.31
N GLU A 588 -16.74 -6.22 22.12
CA GLU A 588 -16.88 -7.62 21.74
C GLU A 588 -17.81 -8.33 22.72
N GLU A 589 -18.89 -8.91 22.18
CA GLU A 589 -19.91 -9.63 22.93
C GLU A 589 -19.93 -11.09 22.49
N TYR A 590 -19.76 -11.99 23.45
CA TYR A 590 -19.73 -13.43 23.23
C TYR A 590 -20.83 -14.09 24.06
N THR A 591 -21.71 -14.85 23.43
CA THR A 591 -22.73 -15.66 24.10
C THR A 591 -22.44 -17.13 23.85
N LEU A 592 -22.14 -17.87 24.91
CA LEU A 592 -21.91 -19.31 24.88
C LEU A 592 -23.11 -20.01 25.55
N GLU A 593 -23.86 -20.77 24.77
CA GLU A 593 -24.94 -21.61 25.26
C GLU A 593 -24.40 -23.03 25.44
N LEU A 594 -24.24 -23.45 26.69
CA LEU A 594 -23.77 -24.78 27.02
C LEU A 594 -24.95 -25.74 27.22
N PRO A 595 -24.81 -27.03 26.87
CA PRO A 595 -25.91 -27.98 26.99
C PRO A 595 -26.30 -28.17 28.46
N SER A 596 -27.55 -28.56 28.69
CA SER A 596 -28.07 -28.77 30.06
C SER A 596 -27.35 -29.86 30.85
N THR A 597 -26.69 -30.78 30.13
CA THR A 597 -25.84 -31.85 30.65
C THR A 597 -24.50 -31.37 31.21
N ILE A 598 -24.19 -30.08 31.10
CA ILE A 598 -22.94 -29.48 31.57
C ILE A 598 -23.20 -28.54 32.75
N LYS A 599 -22.31 -28.59 33.74
CA LYS A 599 -22.31 -27.72 34.92
C LYS A 599 -21.04 -26.87 34.91
N ILE A 600 -21.20 -25.56 34.84
CA ILE A 600 -20.09 -24.60 34.99
C ILE A 600 -19.67 -24.56 36.47
N ILE A 601 -18.38 -24.78 36.72
CA ILE A 601 -17.75 -24.87 38.04
C ILE A 601 -17.06 -23.57 38.42
N ALA A 602 -16.37 -22.95 37.46
CA ALA A 602 -15.72 -21.67 37.67
C ALA A 602 -15.79 -20.82 36.42
N MET A 603 -15.82 -19.51 36.61
CA MET A 603 -15.71 -18.53 35.54
C MET A 603 -14.54 -17.58 35.83
N PRO A 604 -13.98 -16.97 34.79
CA PRO A 604 -13.08 -15.83 34.95
C PRO A 604 -13.72 -14.72 35.80
N LYS A 605 -12.88 -13.89 36.40
CA LYS A 605 -13.32 -12.69 37.11
C LYS A 605 -13.33 -11.51 36.14
N ASP A 606 -14.25 -10.59 36.39
CA ASP A 606 -14.27 -9.30 35.71
C ASP A 606 -12.95 -8.55 35.94
N ILE A 607 -12.51 -7.85 34.90
CA ILE A 607 -11.29 -7.06 34.93
C ILE A 607 -11.62 -5.64 34.48
N HIS A 608 -11.08 -4.66 35.21
CA HIS A 608 -11.06 -3.26 34.82
C HIS A 608 -9.60 -2.78 34.82
N LEU A 609 -9.11 -2.35 33.68
CA LEU A 609 -7.79 -1.76 33.51
C LEU A 609 -7.96 -0.34 32.98
N ALA A 610 -7.40 0.63 33.70
CA ALA A 610 -7.36 2.02 33.28
C ALA A 610 -5.92 2.51 33.19
N GLY A 611 -5.48 2.84 31.98
CA GLY A 611 -4.24 3.54 31.69
C GLY A 611 -4.51 4.95 31.15
N SER A 612 -3.45 5.70 30.86
CA SER A 612 -3.56 7.08 30.36
C SER A 612 -4.26 7.17 29.00
N SER A 613 -3.96 6.24 28.11
CA SER A 613 -4.46 6.25 26.72
C SER A 613 -5.29 5.01 26.39
N ILE A 614 -5.32 4.00 27.26
CA ILE A 614 -6.03 2.75 27.00
C ILE A 614 -6.89 2.42 28.22
N THR A 615 -8.13 2.01 27.98
CA THR A 615 -8.98 1.35 28.98
C THR A 615 -9.44 0.00 28.46
N TYR A 616 -9.46 -1.00 29.34
CA TYR A 616 -9.94 -2.34 29.04
C TYR A 616 -10.88 -2.82 30.14
N ASP A 617 -12.07 -3.25 29.74
CA ASP A 617 -13.09 -3.81 30.61
C ASP A 617 -13.46 -5.21 30.11
N SER A 618 -13.53 -6.19 31.01
CA SER A 618 -14.13 -7.49 30.75
C SER A 618 -15.16 -7.83 31.82
N THR A 619 -16.31 -8.38 31.40
CA THR A 619 -17.40 -8.78 32.29
C THR A 619 -17.93 -10.15 31.90
N TYR A 620 -18.10 -11.03 32.89
CA TYR A 620 -18.58 -12.41 32.70
C TYR A 620 -19.89 -12.62 33.47
N ILE A 621 -20.99 -12.82 32.74
CA ILE A 621 -22.32 -13.02 33.33
C ILE A 621 -22.80 -14.43 33.01
N ARG A 622 -23.17 -15.19 34.05
CA ARG A 622 -23.85 -16.48 33.91
C ARG A 622 -25.32 -16.36 34.24
N LYS A 623 -26.17 -16.84 33.34
CA LYS A 623 -27.59 -17.12 33.59
C LYS A 623 -27.88 -18.55 33.15
N ASN A 624 -28.13 -19.43 34.12
CA ASN A 624 -28.24 -20.87 33.88
C ASN A 624 -26.96 -21.44 33.22
N ASN A 625 -27.09 -22.07 32.06
CA ASN A 625 -25.97 -22.58 31.26
C ASN A 625 -25.61 -21.66 30.07
N VAL A 626 -26.08 -20.41 30.10
CA VAL A 626 -25.66 -19.38 29.16
C VAL A 626 -24.64 -18.48 29.83
N VAL A 627 -23.49 -18.30 29.19
CA VAL A 627 -22.44 -17.37 29.61
C VAL A 627 -22.35 -16.25 28.58
N THR A 628 -22.52 -15.02 29.05
CA THR A 628 -22.28 -13.82 28.24
C THR A 628 -20.99 -13.17 28.71
N VAL A 629 -20.08 -12.92 27.78
CA VAL A 629 -18.82 -12.20 28.00
C VAL A 629 -18.86 -10.92 27.20
N THR A 630 -18.67 -9.79 27.86
CA THR A 630 -18.50 -8.50 27.20
C THR A 630 -17.09 -8.02 27.46
N ARG A 631 -16.35 -7.70 26.39
CA ARG A 631 -15.03 -7.08 26.47
C ARG A 631 -15.07 -5.74 25.73
N LYS A 632 -14.46 -4.72 26.30
CA LYS A 632 -14.33 -3.41 25.67
C LYS A 632 -12.90 -2.92 25.79
N LEU A 633 -12.26 -2.65 24.66
CA LEU A 633 -10.98 -1.95 24.57
C LEU A 633 -11.23 -0.58 23.95
N GLU A 634 -10.81 0.47 24.65
CA GLU A 634 -10.77 1.82 24.11
C GLU A 634 -9.32 2.27 24.06
N ASP A 635 -8.78 2.35 22.85
CA ASP A 635 -7.46 2.88 22.54
C ASP A 635 -7.58 4.33 22.06
N ARG A 636 -7.24 5.26 22.95
CA ARG A 636 -7.29 6.71 22.75
C ARG A 636 -5.99 7.27 22.18
N THR A 637 -5.12 6.44 21.60
CA THR A 637 -3.89 6.89 20.96
C THR A 637 -4.22 7.97 19.93
N PRO A 638 -3.69 9.19 20.08
CA PRO A 638 -4.04 10.29 19.20
C PRO A 638 -3.31 10.16 17.86
N GLY A 639 -4.04 10.30 16.77
CA GLY A 639 -3.47 10.38 15.44
C GLY A 639 -3.00 9.06 14.86
N ASN A 640 -2.13 9.18 13.86
CA ASN A 640 -1.75 8.08 12.97
C ASN A 640 -0.29 7.64 13.15
N LEU A 641 0.36 8.08 14.23
CA LEU A 641 1.80 7.91 14.45
C LEU A 641 2.08 7.66 15.94
N CYS A 642 2.58 6.47 16.25
CA CYS A 642 2.99 6.09 17.59
C CYS A 642 4.48 6.31 17.78
N THR A 643 4.85 6.76 18.97
CA THR A 643 6.24 6.86 19.45
C THR A 643 6.68 5.59 20.17
N PRO A 644 8.00 5.36 20.37
CA PRO A 644 8.49 4.32 21.27
C PRO A 644 7.88 4.39 22.69
N GLU A 645 7.55 5.58 23.16
CA GLU A 645 6.89 5.80 24.44
C GLU A 645 5.43 5.33 24.42
N ASP A 646 4.71 5.50 23.30
CA ASP A 646 3.36 4.93 23.10
C ASP A 646 3.39 3.40 23.14
N ASP A 647 4.32 2.77 22.41
CA ASP A 647 4.54 1.32 22.40
C ASP A 647 4.80 0.81 23.83
N ALA A 648 5.72 1.45 24.56
CA ALA A 648 6.02 1.08 25.94
C ALA A 648 4.81 1.18 26.87
N ARG A 649 3.97 2.22 26.71
CA ARG A 649 2.71 2.37 27.47
C ARG A 649 1.74 1.24 27.17
N PHE A 650 1.49 0.93 25.89
CA PHE A 650 0.58 -0.15 25.51
C PHE A 650 1.05 -1.51 26.04
N ARG A 651 2.35 -1.83 25.89
CA ARG A 651 2.95 -3.08 26.38
C ARG A 651 2.77 -3.28 27.89
N SER A 652 2.77 -2.19 28.68
CA SER A 652 2.64 -2.28 30.13
C SER A 652 1.31 -2.85 30.63
N ILE A 653 0.23 -2.71 29.85
CA ILE A 653 -1.10 -3.19 30.20
C ILE A 653 -1.53 -4.42 29.40
N ALA A 654 -1.00 -4.59 28.18
CA ALA A 654 -1.43 -5.62 27.25
C ALA A 654 -1.19 -7.05 27.78
N GLY A 655 -0.19 -7.24 28.65
CA GLY A 655 0.03 -8.51 29.34
C GLY A 655 -1.15 -8.94 30.23
N SER A 656 -1.87 -7.99 30.85
CA SER A 656 -3.08 -8.27 31.64
C SER A 656 -4.28 -8.59 30.73
N ILE A 657 -4.40 -7.88 29.60
CA ILE A 657 -5.43 -8.16 28.58
C ILE A 657 -5.24 -9.59 28.04
N ILE A 658 -4.02 -9.98 27.68
CA ILE A 658 -3.71 -11.35 27.20
C ILE A 658 -4.10 -12.41 28.24
N LYS A 659 -3.89 -12.16 29.53
CA LYS A 659 -4.30 -13.09 30.59
C LYS A 659 -5.82 -13.26 30.64
N ASP A 660 -6.58 -12.17 30.48
CA ASP A 660 -8.04 -12.23 30.38
C ASP A 660 -8.50 -12.98 29.13
N LEU A 661 -7.91 -12.69 27.95
CA LEU A 661 -8.24 -13.38 26.70
C LEU A 661 -7.98 -14.89 26.77
N LYS A 662 -6.98 -15.31 27.55
CA LYS A 662 -6.64 -16.72 27.79
C LYS A 662 -7.40 -17.35 28.95
N SER A 663 -8.22 -16.59 29.67
CA SER A 663 -8.99 -17.12 30.79
C SER A 663 -10.05 -18.11 30.30
N GLN A 664 -10.37 -19.09 31.16
CA GLN A 664 -11.19 -20.23 30.76
C GLN A 664 -12.39 -20.40 31.69
N ILE A 665 -13.50 -20.83 31.11
CA ILE A 665 -14.68 -21.31 31.83
C ILE A 665 -14.45 -22.78 32.13
N ILE A 666 -14.47 -23.15 33.41
CA ILE A 666 -14.26 -24.53 33.85
C ILE A 666 -15.62 -25.20 34.01
N TYR A 667 -15.76 -26.39 33.44
CA TYR A 667 -17.01 -27.15 33.46
C TYR A 667 -16.78 -28.62 33.81
N GLN A 668 -17.86 -29.28 34.19
CA GLN A 668 -17.94 -30.73 34.35
C GLN A 668 -19.32 -31.24 33.89
N PRO A 669 -19.46 -32.55 33.62
CA PRO A 669 -20.77 -33.15 33.43
C PRO A 669 -21.67 -32.90 34.64
N ALA A 670 -22.95 -32.62 34.41
CA ALA A 670 -23.95 -32.60 35.46
C ALA A 670 -24.03 -33.99 36.11
N ASP A 671 -24.19 -34.06 37.44
CA ASP A 671 -24.17 -35.32 38.16
C ASP A 671 -25.40 -36.20 37.78
N GLY A 672 -25.17 -37.30 37.04
CA GLY A 672 -26.09 -38.42 36.71
C GLY A 672 -26.31 -38.62 35.19
N GLU A 673 -26.08 -39.77 34.54
CA GLU A 673 -25.76 -41.16 34.90
C GLU A 673 -24.45 -41.60 34.23
N GLU A 674 -23.57 -42.31 34.96
CA GLU A 674 -22.72 -43.32 34.29
C GLU A 674 -23.66 -44.28 33.55
N LYS A 675 -23.54 -44.34 32.22
CA LYS A 675 -24.02 -45.46 31.42
C LYS A 675 -22.87 -46.15 30.73
#